data_AF-A0AA39F648-F1
#
_entry.id   AF-A0AA39F648-F1
#
_cell.length_a   1.000
_cell.length_b   1.000
_cell.length_c   1.000
_cell.angle_alpha   90.00
_cell.angle_beta   90.00
_cell.angle_gamma   90.00
#
_symmetry.space_group_name_H-M   'P 1'
#
loop_
_entity.id
_entity.type
_entity.pdbx_description
1 polymer ?
#
loop_
_entity_poly.entity_id
_entity_poly.type
_entity_poly.pdbx_seq_one_letter_code
_entity_poly.pdbx_strand_id
1 'polypeptide(L)'
;MYIALSPLDFYVHICSSRVCEFCDSMRKGIKPHGLLNLSIRQSAAVAIVLTGMFLILIITLLFQNLHANAEIFSSPWHYKCNGGLCKKYEITPNDSSPTSLDVCQLFCGEGGVLWPKPTVHLSLGNFVAHLNPDKIDLYGISPKSTVGSLLHRNVQILKENVKKLGKDNTKADGLSLNINIIGLDNFNNNKLTLDTLENYTLHIQQPSDNALNATIAAPTYFGVRYGIETLSQLIVFDDLRNKIQMVRDAFIIDKPVYSYRGILLDTSRNFIDKKTILRTIEAMGMTKLNTFHWHITDSHSFPYVSRSLPNMSKYGAYSQKKIYTEEDIKDIVEFGLLNGVRVLPEFDAPAHVGEGWQWVGDNATVCFRAEPWMNYCVEPPCGQLNPTSDRVYEILESIYRDMLEDFKPDIFHMGGDEVNINCWNSSSVIRDWMKNKNWNLTESNFINLWDVFQERAYEKLKLANGGKDIPVIVWTSGLTSKANLKYLNPQKYIIQIWTTGTDETIGRLVENNFKVIFSNYDALYLDCGFGAWVGEGVNWCAPYKGWQKVYENSPMNILKQQGYLSKKHLILGGEATLWSEQVDSTSVDSRLWPRSAALAERLWGEPQSSWVHAEHRMLNHRERLVKRGILADSLEPEWCLQNQGHCYL
;
A
#
# COMPACT_ATOMS: atom_id res chain seq x y z
N MET A 1 -26.97 36.73 -26.97
CA MET A 1 -28.22 35.94 -27.01
C MET A 1 -27.93 34.66 -26.22
N TYR A 2 -27.77 34.82 -24.90
CA TYR A 2 -28.70 34.43 -23.82
C TYR A 2 -28.81 32.89 -23.67
N ILE A 3 -28.42 32.21 -22.59
CA ILE A 3 -27.78 32.53 -21.28
C ILE A 3 -27.07 31.25 -20.79
N ALA A 4 -25.87 31.42 -20.23
CA ALA A 4 -25.24 30.53 -19.27
C ALA A 4 -25.40 31.13 -17.86
N LEU A 5 -25.71 30.33 -16.84
CA LEU A 5 -25.53 30.75 -15.44
C LEU A 5 -25.22 29.55 -14.52
N SER A 6 -24.02 29.59 -13.96
CA SER A 6 -23.68 29.27 -12.57
C SER A 6 -22.63 30.31 -12.14
N PRO A 7 -22.12 30.29 -10.90
CA PRO A 7 -22.75 30.22 -9.58
C PRO A 7 -22.32 31.46 -8.75
N LEU A 8 -22.72 31.61 -7.48
CA LEU A 8 -21.77 31.87 -6.39
C LEU A 8 -22.43 32.14 -5.03
N ASP A 9 -21.66 31.67 -4.06
CA ASP A 9 -21.85 31.64 -2.63
C ASP A 9 -21.83 33.01 -1.94
N PHE A 10 -22.44 32.96 -0.77
CA PHE A 10 -22.38 33.87 0.34
C PHE A 10 -20.95 34.18 0.81
N TYR A 11 -20.72 35.44 1.16
CA TYR A 11 -19.75 35.80 2.19
C TYR A 11 -20.17 37.10 2.91
N VAL A 12 -19.66 37.20 4.14
CA VAL A 12 -19.34 38.42 4.91
C VAL A 12 -20.23 38.76 6.11
N HIS A 13 -19.75 38.30 7.27
CA HIS A 13 -19.74 39.01 8.55
C HIS A 13 -19.09 40.41 8.42
N ILE A 14 -19.74 41.48 8.89
CA ILE A 14 -19.05 42.58 9.59
C ILE A 14 -19.95 43.13 10.70
N CYS A 15 -19.42 43.16 11.91
CA CYS A 15 -19.95 43.84 13.08
C CYS A 15 -19.05 45.06 13.35
N SER A 16 -19.62 46.28 13.49
CA SER A 16 -18.94 47.41 14.15
C SER A 16 -19.89 48.59 14.45
N SER A 17 -20.17 48.74 15.75
CA SER A 17 -20.26 49.94 16.61
C SER A 17 -20.61 51.35 16.08
N ARG A 18 -21.58 52.00 16.77
CA ARG A 18 -21.69 53.41 17.31
C ARG A 18 -23.17 53.84 17.35
N VAL A 19 -23.87 53.73 18.47
CA VAL A 19 -24.07 54.71 19.57
C VAL A 19 -24.81 56.00 19.13
N CYS A 20 -26.07 56.08 19.58
CA CYS A 20 -26.86 57.21 20.08
C CYS A 20 -26.88 58.55 19.34
N GLU A 21 -28.08 58.97 18.91
CA GLU A 21 -28.73 60.25 19.26
C GLU A 21 -30.03 60.39 18.45
N PHE A 22 -31.20 60.43 19.10
CA PHE A 22 -32.31 61.36 18.82
C PHE A 22 -33.54 61.00 19.67
N CYS A 23 -33.58 61.57 20.86
CA CYS A 23 -34.82 61.77 21.62
C CYS A 23 -34.85 63.24 22.04
N ASP A 24 -35.12 64.15 21.11
CA ASP A 24 -35.68 65.47 21.42
C ASP A 24 -36.20 66.16 20.15
N SER A 25 -37.48 65.97 19.85
CA SER A 25 -38.37 67.01 19.31
C SER A 25 -39.71 66.37 18.97
N MET A 26 -40.70 66.62 19.83
CA MET A 26 -42.10 66.94 19.48
C MET A 26 -43.03 66.62 20.66
N ARG A 27 -42.86 67.38 21.75
CA ARG A 27 -43.99 67.83 22.57
C ARG A 27 -44.56 69.08 21.93
N LYS A 28 -45.72 68.97 21.27
CA LYS A 28 -46.77 70.01 21.27
C LYS A 28 -48.07 69.44 20.69
N GLY A 29 -49.03 69.23 21.59
CA GLY A 29 -50.50 69.33 21.44
C GLY A 29 -51.13 68.58 20.26
N ILE A 30 -52.07 67.67 20.46
CA ILE A 30 -53.45 67.98 20.90
C ILE A 30 -54.12 66.66 21.37
N LYS A 31 -54.83 66.72 22.51
CA LYS A 31 -55.86 65.76 22.97
C LYS A 31 -57.25 66.36 22.64
N PRO A 32 -58.39 65.69 22.83
CA PRO A 32 -58.74 64.26 22.66
C PRO A 32 -60.14 64.05 22.01
N HIS A 33 -60.41 62.86 21.45
CA HIS A 33 -61.72 62.18 21.40
C HIS A 33 -61.40 60.74 20.94
N GLY A 34 -61.82 59.64 21.55
CA GLY A 34 -63.11 59.34 22.16
C GLY A 34 -63.76 58.24 21.32
N LEU A 35 -63.58 56.98 21.73
CA LEU A 35 -64.31 55.77 21.29
C LEU A 35 -64.16 55.35 19.82
N LEU A 36 -63.30 54.34 19.56
CA LEU A 36 -63.66 53.11 18.85
C LEU A 36 -62.44 52.15 18.82
N ASN A 37 -62.73 50.84 18.80
CA ASN A 37 -61.84 49.73 18.44
C ASN A 37 -61.06 49.01 19.55
N LEU A 38 -61.76 48.64 20.63
CA LEU A 38 -61.44 47.41 21.37
C LEU A 38 -61.65 46.12 20.52
N SER A 39 -62.53 46.19 19.50
CA SER A 39 -62.86 45.06 18.62
C SER A 39 -61.69 44.63 17.71
N ILE A 40 -60.91 45.56 17.16
CA ILE A 40 -59.82 45.24 16.22
C ILE A 40 -58.62 44.60 16.94
N ARG A 41 -58.35 44.98 18.19
CA ARG A 41 -57.26 44.38 18.98
C ARG A 41 -57.57 42.95 19.43
N GLN A 42 -58.83 42.63 19.73
CA GLN A 42 -59.24 41.26 20.02
C GLN A 42 -59.20 40.37 18.77
N SER A 43 -59.66 40.88 17.61
CA SER A 43 -59.60 40.12 16.34
C SER A 43 -58.16 39.86 15.87
N ALA A 44 -57.24 40.81 16.03
CA ALA A 44 -55.83 40.63 15.68
C ALA A 44 -55.12 39.64 16.63
N ALA A 45 -55.42 39.69 17.93
CA ALA A 45 -54.86 38.75 18.90
C ALA A 45 -55.36 37.30 18.65
N VAL A 46 -56.64 37.14 18.32
CA VAL A 46 -57.22 35.83 17.96
C VAL A 46 -56.63 35.31 16.65
N ALA A 47 -56.44 36.17 15.65
CA ALA A 47 -55.79 35.80 14.39
C ALA A 47 -54.34 35.34 14.61
N ILE A 48 -53.55 36.06 15.42
CA ILE A 48 -52.16 35.70 15.73
C ILE A 48 -52.08 34.36 16.48
N VAL A 49 -52.95 34.13 17.47
CA VAL A 49 -53.02 32.87 18.21
C VAL A 49 -53.45 31.71 17.29
N LEU A 50 -54.43 31.93 16.40
CA LEU A 50 -54.85 30.92 15.42
C LEU A 50 -53.75 30.61 14.41
N THR A 51 -53.03 31.61 13.88
CA THR A 51 -51.88 31.37 13.00
C THR A 51 -50.72 30.68 13.72
N GLY A 52 -50.48 31.01 15.00
CA GLY A 52 -49.47 30.34 15.82
C GLY A 52 -49.83 28.88 16.08
N MET A 53 -51.10 28.60 16.41
CA MET A 53 -51.60 27.23 16.58
C MET A 53 -51.59 26.45 15.26
N PHE A 54 -51.91 27.08 14.14
CA PHE A 54 -51.87 26.45 12.82
C PHE A 54 -50.43 26.16 12.38
N LEU A 55 -49.48 27.06 12.68
CA LEU A 55 -48.06 26.85 12.43
C LEU A 55 -47.50 25.73 13.34
N ILE A 56 -47.89 25.69 14.61
CA ILE A 56 -47.54 24.59 15.52
C ILE A 56 -48.14 23.28 15.04
N LEU A 57 -49.38 23.27 14.54
CA LEU A 57 -50.04 22.08 13.99
C LEU A 57 -49.35 21.61 12.70
N ILE A 58 -48.94 22.54 11.83
CA ILE A 58 -48.17 22.23 10.61
C ILE A 58 -46.79 21.70 10.99
N ILE A 59 -46.13 22.29 11.98
CA ILE A 59 -44.83 21.82 12.48
C ILE A 59 -45.00 20.44 13.13
N THR A 60 -46.03 20.20 13.95
CA THR A 60 -46.25 18.88 14.55
C THR A 60 -46.69 17.85 13.51
N LEU A 61 -47.46 18.22 12.49
CA LEU A 61 -47.79 17.34 11.35
C LEU A 61 -46.57 17.08 10.45
N LEU A 62 -45.67 18.05 10.27
CA LEU A 62 -44.38 17.88 9.58
C LEU A 62 -43.44 17.00 10.39
N PHE A 63 -43.37 17.18 11.72
CA PHE A 63 -42.59 16.32 12.62
C PHE A 63 -43.20 14.92 12.76
N GLN A 64 -44.53 14.78 12.73
CA GLN A 64 -45.22 13.48 12.72
C GLN A 64 -45.06 12.78 11.36
N ASN A 65 -44.96 13.51 10.24
CA ASN A 65 -44.63 12.94 8.93
C ASN A 65 -43.12 12.67 8.76
N LEU A 66 -42.23 13.44 9.42
CA LEU A 66 -40.80 13.13 9.53
C LEU A 66 -40.54 11.95 10.49
N HIS A 67 -41.45 11.69 11.43
CA HIS A 67 -41.47 10.49 12.29
C HIS A 67 -42.35 9.37 11.74
N ALA A 68 -43.03 9.58 10.61
CA ALA A 68 -43.70 8.50 9.88
C ALA A 68 -42.60 7.68 9.20
N ASN A 69 -42.14 6.67 9.93
CA ASN A 69 -41.36 5.55 9.44
C ASN A 69 -40.22 5.94 8.50
N ALA A 70 -39.11 6.44 9.06
CA ALA A 70 -37.84 5.88 8.60
C ALA A 70 -37.89 4.40 8.97
N GLU A 71 -38.54 3.57 8.14
CA GLU A 71 -38.34 2.12 8.20
C GLU A 71 -36.83 1.95 8.16
N ILE A 72 -36.26 1.45 9.26
CA ILE A 72 -34.88 0.99 9.26
C ILE A 72 -34.84 -0.04 8.13
N PHE A 73 -34.21 0.32 7.02
CA PHE A 73 -34.10 -0.58 5.88
C PHE A 73 -33.39 -1.85 6.36
N SER A 74 -34.17 -2.88 6.61
CA SER A 74 -33.68 -4.21 6.96
C SER A 74 -33.62 -5.00 5.67
N SER A 75 -32.43 -5.49 5.32
CA SER A 75 -32.26 -6.35 4.15
C SER A 75 -33.22 -7.54 4.26
N PRO A 76 -34.07 -7.80 3.26
CA PRO A 76 -34.94 -8.97 3.24
C PRO A 76 -34.16 -10.25 2.87
N TRP A 77 -32.83 -10.17 2.76
CA TRP A 77 -31.97 -11.25 2.28
C TRP A 77 -31.14 -11.85 3.40
N HIS A 78 -30.97 -13.16 3.34
CA HIS A 78 -29.98 -13.88 4.14
C HIS A 78 -29.22 -14.90 3.29
N TYR A 79 -28.19 -15.51 3.87
CA TYR A 79 -27.28 -16.37 3.16
C TYR A 79 -27.18 -17.76 3.79
N LYS A 80 -27.11 -18.79 2.94
CA LYS A 80 -26.83 -20.18 3.35
C LYS A 80 -25.62 -20.67 2.57
N CYS A 81 -24.71 -21.35 3.27
CA CYS A 81 -23.56 -21.98 2.62
C CYS A 81 -24.02 -23.24 1.87
N ASN A 82 -23.76 -23.30 0.57
CA ASN A 82 -24.03 -24.46 -0.26
C ASN A 82 -22.87 -24.67 -1.24
N GLY A 83 -22.20 -25.82 -1.16
CA GLY A 83 -21.07 -26.14 -2.04
C GLY A 83 -19.87 -25.19 -1.90
N GLY A 84 -19.67 -24.59 -0.72
CA GLY A 84 -18.63 -23.60 -0.49
C GLY A 84 -18.97 -22.18 -0.97
N LEU A 85 -20.23 -21.94 -1.35
CA LEU A 85 -20.73 -20.65 -1.81
C LEU A 85 -21.86 -20.13 -0.91
N CYS A 86 -21.82 -18.85 -0.56
CA CYS A 86 -22.90 -18.16 0.12
C CYS A 86 -24.01 -17.82 -0.87
N LYS A 87 -25.08 -18.62 -0.86
CA LYS A 87 -26.25 -18.44 -1.71
C LYS A 87 -27.27 -17.55 -1.03
N LYS A 88 -27.80 -16.58 -1.77
CA LYS A 88 -28.75 -15.56 -1.30
C LYS A 88 -30.18 -16.08 -1.36
N TYR A 89 -30.94 -15.89 -0.28
CA TYR A 89 -32.35 -16.27 -0.15
C TYR A 89 -33.14 -15.16 0.53
N GLU A 90 -34.43 -15.07 0.25
CA GLU A 90 -35.35 -14.18 0.98
C GLU A 90 -35.59 -14.74 2.39
N ILE A 91 -35.65 -13.86 3.39
CA ILE A 91 -35.97 -14.23 4.77
C ILE A 91 -37.46 -14.60 4.85
N THR A 92 -37.74 -15.83 5.26
CA THR A 92 -39.11 -16.32 5.48
C THR A 92 -39.40 -16.54 6.96
N PRO A 93 -40.67 -16.61 7.39
CA PRO A 93 -41.02 -16.96 8.77
C PRO A 93 -40.47 -18.31 9.25
N ASN A 94 -40.05 -19.20 8.34
CA ASN A 94 -39.47 -20.50 8.66
C ASN A 94 -37.96 -20.42 8.97
N ASP A 95 -37.30 -19.30 8.68
CA ASP A 95 -35.87 -19.13 8.92
C ASP A 95 -35.62 -18.73 10.39
N SER A 96 -35.27 -19.73 11.21
CA SER A 96 -35.06 -19.54 12.66
C SER A 96 -33.82 -18.74 13.02
N SER A 97 -32.81 -18.67 12.13
CA SER A 97 -31.58 -17.90 12.35
C SER A 97 -30.99 -17.42 11.02
N PRO A 98 -31.50 -16.31 10.46
CA PRO A 98 -30.94 -15.75 9.22
C PRO A 98 -29.50 -15.27 9.44
N THR A 99 -28.68 -15.42 8.39
CA THR A 99 -27.24 -15.15 8.43
C THR A 99 -26.91 -14.08 7.40
N SER A 100 -26.16 -13.05 7.80
CA SER A 100 -25.65 -12.02 6.89
C SER A 100 -24.58 -12.58 5.95
N LEU A 101 -24.26 -11.84 4.89
CA LEU A 101 -23.23 -12.25 3.93
C LEU A 101 -21.87 -12.42 4.62
N ASP A 102 -21.45 -11.42 5.40
CA ASP A 102 -20.15 -11.42 6.07
C ASP A 102 -20.01 -12.60 7.05
N VAL A 103 -21.08 -12.97 7.78
CA VAL A 103 -21.08 -14.13 8.67
C VAL A 103 -21.08 -15.45 7.89
N CYS A 104 -21.82 -15.54 6.79
CA CYS A 104 -21.77 -16.73 5.93
C CYS A 104 -20.35 -16.95 5.38
N GLN A 105 -19.68 -15.88 4.93
CA GLN A 105 -18.35 -15.94 4.33
C GLN A 105 -17.25 -16.36 5.32
N LEU A 106 -17.44 -16.17 6.64
CA LEU A 106 -16.49 -16.64 7.65
C LEU A 106 -16.20 -18.14 7.55
N PHE A 107 -17.23 -18.93 7.25
CA PHE A 107 -17.17 -20.40 7.30
C PHE A 107 -17.40 -21.08 5.95
N CYS A 108 -17.93 -20.35 4.96
CA CYS A 108 -18.25 -20.93 3.67
C CYS A 108 -17.07 -20.87 2.71
N GLY A 109 -16.73 -22.03 2.15
CA GLY A 109 -15.63 -22.16 1.20
C GLY A 109 -14.27 -22.40 1.87
N GLU A 110 -13.29 -22.75 1.05
CA GLU A 110 -11.96 -23.09 1.55
C GLU A 110 -11.19 -21.82 1.95
N GLY A 111 -10.86 -21.68 3.24
CA GLY A 111 -10.18 -20.50 3.76
C GLY A 111 -11.10 -19.44 4.39
N GLY A 112 -12.43 -19.58 4.29
CA GLY A 112 -13.38 -18.57 4.77
C GLY A 112 -13.09 -17.20 4.16
N VAL A 113 -13.00 -16.15 4.98
CA VAL A 113 -12.65 -14.77 4.56
C VAL A 113 -11.15 -14.47 4.54
N LEU A 114 -10.29 -15.45 4.84
CA LEU A 114 -8.87 -15.18 5.09
C LEU A 114 -8.12 -14.86 3.78
N TRP A 115 -7.33 -13.78 3.84
CA TRP A 115 -6.43 -13.36 2.77
C TRP A 115 -5.14 -12.74 3.36
N PRO A 116 -3.95 -13.30 3.07
CA PRO A 116 -3.73 -14.60 2.45
C PRO A 116 -4.32 -15.77 3.25
N LYS A 117 -4.68 -16.84 2.56
CA LYS A 117 -5.08 -18.13 3.17
C LYS A 117 -3.88 -18.75 3.93
N PRO A 118 -4.07 -19.21 5.19
CA PRO A 118 -3.01 -19.87 5.95
C PRO A 118 -2.45 -21.13 5.27
N THR A 119 -1.14 -21.38 5.48
CA THR A 119 -0.38 -22.36 4.69
C THR A 119 -0.15 -23.71 5.35
N VAL A 120 -0.17 -23.78 6.69
CA VAL A 120 0.17 -25.00 7.44
C VAL A 120 -1.06 -25.69 7.99
N HIS A 121 -1.87 -24.98 8.76
CA HIS A 121 -3.11 -25.53 9.33
C HIS A 121 -4.17 -24.44 9.49
N LEU A 122 -5.40 -24.76 9.12
CA LEU A 122 -6.57 -23.91 9.32
C LEU A 122 -7.74 -24.79 9.79
N SER A 123 -8.18 -24.53 11.02
CA SER A 123 -9.42 -25.09 11.56
C SER A 123 -10.25 -23.95 12.12
N LEU A 124 -11.47 -23.80 11.61
CA LEU A 124 -12.48 -22.87 12.12
C LEU A 124 -13.64 -23.71 12.67
N GLY A 125 -14.17 -23.33 13.82
CA GLY A 125 -15.45 -23.84 14.32
C GLY A 125 -16.62 -23.34 13.45
N ASN A 126 -17.85 -23.60 13.89
CA ASN A 126 -19.07 -23.23 13.14
C ASN A 126 -19.90 -22.15 13.85
N PHE A 127 -19.32 -21.48 14.85
CA PHE A 127 -20.04 -20.55 15.71
C PHE A 127 -19.35 -19.20 15.73
N VAL A 128 -20.15 -18.15 15.88
CA VAL A 128 -19.72 -16.79 16.13
C VAL A 128 -20.02 -16.39 17.56
N ALA A 129 -19.25 -15.45 18.07
CA ALA A 129 -19.49 -14.77 19.34
C ALA A 129 -19.70 -13.28 19.10
N HIS A 130 -20.62 -12.68 19.85
CA HIS A 130 -20.87 -11.24 19.84
C HIS A 130 -19.79 -10.51 20.64
N LEU A 131 -19.06 -9.60 19.99
CA LEU A 131 -17.93 -8.88 20.58
C LEU A 131 -18.32 -7.47 20.99
N ASN A 132 -17.77 -7.03 22.13
CA ASN A 132 -17.79 -5.65 22.53
C ASN A 132 -16.56 -4.91 21.95
N PRO A 133 -16.73 -3.95 21.01
CA PRO A 133 -15.62 -3.25 20.37
C PRO A 133 -14.81 -2.36 21.33
N ASP A 134 -15.34 -2.04 22.52
CA ASP A 134 -14.62 -1.27 23.53
C ASP A 134 -13.74 -2.14 24.44
N LYS A 135 -13.87 -3.46 24.39
CA LYS A 135 -13.18 -4.42 25.27
C LYS A 135 -12.28 -5.38 24.48
N ILE A 136 -11.38 -4.82 23.68
CA ILE A 136 -10.33 -5.56 22.97
C ILE A 136 -9.00 -5.09 23.55
N ASP A 137 -8.31 -5.97 24.27
CA ASP A 137 -7.17 -5.59 25.10
C ASP A 137 -6.03 -6.62 25.02
N LEU A 138 -4.79 -6.11 25.10
CA LEU A 138 -3.56 -6.90 25.14
C LEU A 138 -3.17 -7.20 26.59
N TYR A 139 -2.99 -8.47 26.92
CA TYR A 139 -2.65 -8.92 28.28
C TYR A 139 -1.21 -9.41 28.38
N GLY A 140 -0.62 -9.21 29.57
CA GLY A 140 0.69 -9.77 29.93
C GLY A 140 1.91 -9.13 29.28
N ILE A 141 1.74 -8.16 28.37
CA ILE A 141 2.84 -7.47 27.67
C ILE A 141 3.01 -6.04 28.19
N SER A 142 4.20 -5.72 28.67
CA SER A 142 4.56 -4.36 29.12
C SER A 142 4.80 -3.43 27.92
N PRO A 143 4.26 -2.20 27.90
CA PRO A 143 4.53 -1.22 26.84
C PRO A 143 5.94 -0.59 26.93
N LYS A 144 6.73 -0.91 27.96
CA LYS A 144 8.04 -0.29 28.19
C LYS A 144 9.15 -0.76 27.24
N SER A 145 9.00 -1.95 26.64
CA SER A 145 9.95 -2.47 25.66
C SER A 145 9.58 -2.00 24.24
N THR A 146 10.54 -2.00 23.32
CA THR A 146 10.33 -1.57 21.93
C THR A 146 9.22 -2.40 21.27
N VAL A 147 9.30 -3.73 21.37
CA VAL A 147 8.28 -4.63 20.81
C VAL A 147 6.97 -4.49 21.57
N GLY A 148 7.00 -4.33 22.89
CA GLY A 148 5.80 -4.14 23.69
C GLY A 148 4.99 -2.92 23.27
N SER A 149 5.65 -1.78 23.07
CA SER A 149 5.02 -0.54 22.56
C SER A 149 4.38 -0.76 21.18
N LEU A 150 5.10 -1.43 20.25
CA LEU A 150 4.56 -1.75 18.92
C LEU A 150 3.32 -2.65 19.00
N LEU A 151 3.33 -3.67 19.84
CA LEU A 151 2.20 -4.59 20.00
C LEU A 151 0.97 -3.89 20.59
N HIS A 152 1.16 -3.04 21.59
CA HIS A 152 0.07 -2.20 22.11
C HIS A 152 -0.53 -1.31 21.01
N ARG A 153 0.32 -0.68 20.19
CA ARG A 153 -0.14 0.14 19.05
C ARG A 153 -0.91 -0.69 18.02
N ASN A 154 -0.44 -1.90 17.69
CA ASN A 154 -1.16 -2.82 16.79
C ASN A 154 -2.54 -3.22 17.32
N VAL A 155 -2.66 -3.51 18.61
CA VAL A 155 -3.97 -3.86 19.22
C VAL A 155 -4.90 -2.66 19.29
N GLN A 156 -4.38 -1.44 19.50
CA GLN A 156 -5.20 -0.22 19.37
C GLN A 156 -5.72 -0.03 17.93
N ILE A 157 -4.87 -0.23 16.92
CA ILE A 157 -5.30 -0.17 15.51
C ILE A 157 -6.37 -1.21 15.21
N LEU A 158 -6.21 -2.45 15.70
CA LEU A 158 -7.25 -3.48 15.60
C LEU A 158 -8.57 -2.99 16.21
N LYS A 159 -8.53 -2.44 17.42
CA LYS A 159 -9.70 -1.91 18.13
C LYS A 159 -10.38 -0.78 17.34
N GLU A 160 -9.60 0.17 16.82
CA GLU A 160 -10.11 1.26 15.98
C GLU A 160 -10.76 0.74 14.68
N ASN A 161 -10.13 -0.24 14.02
CA ASN A 161 -10.67 -0.85 12.82
C ASN A 161 -11.97 -1.61 13.10
N VAL A 162 -12.05 -2.33 14.21
CA VAL A 162 -13.29 -3.02 14.63
C VAL A 162 -14.41 -2.03 14.92
N LYS A 163 -14.11 -0.88 15.54
CA LYS A 163 -15.09 0.19 15.76
C LYS A 163 -15.62 0.77 14.45
N LYS A 164 -14.76 0.95 13.45
CA LYS A 164 -15.15 1.42 12.11
C LYS A 164 -16.03 0.45 11.33
N LEU A 165 -16.05 -0.84 11.68
CA LEU A 165 -16.97 -1.81 11.07
C LEU A 165 -18.42 -1.60 11.51
N GLY A 166 -18.63 -1.06 12.72
CA GLY A 166 -19.97 -0.77 13.24
C GLY A 166 -20.65 0.39 12.52
N LYS A 167 -21.98 0.44 12.59
CA LYS A 167 -22.81 1.56 12.11
C LYS A 167 -23.25 2.44 13.30
N ASP A 168 -23.82 3.60 13.00
CA ASP A 168 -24.49 4.42 14.01
C ASP A 168 -25.52 3.54 14.75
N ASN A 169 -25.38 3.44 16.09
CA ASN A 169 -26.14 2.58 17.01
C ASN A 169 -25.65 1.13 17.23
N THR A 170 -24.47 0.72 16.76
CA THR A 170 -23.88 -0.55 17.21
C THR A 170 -23.66 -0.51 18.73
N LYS A 171 -24.28 -1.43 19.46
CA LYS A 171 -24.22 -1.47 20.93
C LYS A 171 -22.84 -1.90 21.39
N ALA A 172 -22.29 -1.20 22.39
CA ALA A 172 -21.09 -1.61 23.13
C ALA A 172 -21.42 -2.69 24.17
N ASP A 173 -22.07 -3.76 23.74
CA ASP A 173 -22.37 -4.97 24.52
C ASP A 173 -21.65 -6.19 23.91
N GLY A 174 -21.66 -7.34 24.60
CA GLY A 174 -20.94 -8.55 24.16
C GLY A 174 -19.68 -8.89 24.95
N LEU A 175 -18.97 -9.90 24.47
CA LEU A 175 -17.78 -10.47 25.13
C LEU A 175 -16.57 -9.54 24.97
N SER A 176 -15.68 -9.54 25.97
CA SER A 176 -14.33 -8.99 25.82
C SER A 176 -13.45 -9.92 24.99
N LEU A 177 -12.53 -9.37 24.21
CA LEU A 177 -11.48 -10.11 23.52
C LEU A 177 -10.14 -9.87 24.21
N ASN A 178 -9.63 -10.91 24.87
CA ASN A 178 -8.33 -10.89 25.54
C ASN A 178 -7.26 -11.47 24.61
N ILE A 179 -6.34 -10.63 24.15
CA ILE A 179 -5.23 -11.05 23.30
C ILE A 179 -4.03 -11.38 24.19
N ASN A 180 -3.52 -12.60 24.08
CA ASN A 180 -2.36 -13.10 24.81
C ASN A 180 -1.25 -13.44 23.81
N ILE A 181 -0.02 -13.03 24.10
CA ILE A 181 1.14 -13.29 23.26
C ILE A 181 2.10 -14.20 24.01
N ILE A 182 2.54 -15.29 23.36
CA ILE A 182 3.50 -16.25 23.93
C ILE A 182 4.63 -16.55 22.95
N GLY A 183 5.77 -17.01 23.47
CA GLY A 183 6.88 -17.51 22.65
C GLY A 183 7.78 -16.45 22.00
N LEU A 184 7.63 -15.16 22.32
CA LEU A 184 8.54 -14.12 21.85
C LEU A 184 9.95 -14.29 22.43
N ASP A 185 10.96 -14.39 21.56
CA ASP A 185 12.36 -14.62 21.98
C ASP A 185 13.00 -13.36 22.56
N ASN A 186 12.67 -12.18 22.02
CA ASN A 186 13.28 -10.92 22.42
C ASN A 186 12.33 -9.73 22.25
N PHE A 187 11.98 -9.10 23.37
CA PHE A 187 11.09 -7.93 23.43
C PHE A 187 11.72 -6.60 22.96
N ASN A 188 12.99 -6.60 22.58
CA ASN A 188 13.70 -5.44 22.06
C ASN A 188 14.15 -5.62 20.60
N ASN A 189 14.03 -6.83 20.03
CA ASN A 189 14.37 -7.06 18.62
C ASN A 189 13.17 -6.73 17.71
N ASN A 190 13.31 -5.65 16.95
CA ASN A 190 12.33 -5.16 15.98
C ASN A 190 12.92 -5.08 14.56
N LYS A 191 14.05 -5.74 14.28
CA LYS A 191 14.68 -5.68 12.95
C LYS A 191 14.11 -6.77 12.04
N LEU A 192 13.53 -6.34 10.93
CA LEU A 192 13.08 -7.24 9.86
C LEU A 192 14.25 -7.52 8.90
N THR A 193 14.57 -8.78 8.68
CA THR A 193 15.62 -9.26 7.77
C THR A 193 15.13 -10.40 6.90
N LEU A 194 15.85 -10.80 5.85
CA LEU A 194 15.52 -11.97 5.04
C LEU A 194 15.39 -13.28 5.84
N ASP A 195 16.09 -13.38 6.97
CA ASP A 195 16.11 -14.57 7.83
C ASP A 195 15.09 -14.49 8.98
N THR A 196 14.31 -13.42 9.05
CA THR A 196 13.32 -13.23 10.12
C THR A 196 12.22 -14.27 10.05
N LEU A 197 11.98 -14.95 11.17
CA LEU A 197 10.89 -15.93 11.28
C LEU A 197 9.55 -15.20 11.40
N GLU A 198 8.71 -15.35 10.38
CA GLU A 198 7.39 -14.73 10.26
C GLU A 198 6.24 -15.70 10.60
N ASN A 199 6.55 -16.90 11.11
CA ASN A 199 5.55 -17.91 11.47
C ASN A 199 4.79 -17.55 12.75
N TYR A 200 3.53 -17.99 12.83
CA TYR A 200 2.71 -17.85 14.03
C TYR A 200 1.70 -18.99 14.16
N THR A 201 1.24 -19.19 15.40
CA THR A 201 0.05 -19.98 15.71
C THR A 201 -0.98 -19.06 16.35
N LEU A 202 -2.22 -19.08 15.87
CA LEU A 202 -3.35 -18.37 16.44
C LEU A 202 -4.38 -19.38 16.96
N HIS A 203 -4.73 -19.27 18.23
CA HIS A 203 -5.74 -20.09 18.87
C HIS A 203 -6.80 -19.21 19.54
N ILE A 204 -8.05 -19.34 19.09
CA ILE A 204 -9.21 -18.61 19.62
C ILE A 204 -10.11 -19.61 20.33
N GLN A 205 -10.48 -19.28 21.57
CA GLN A 205 -11.40 -20.07 22.39
C GLN A 205 -12.28 -19.16 23.25
N GLN A 206 -13.45 -19.66 23.62
CA GLN A 206 -14.31 -19.04 24.62
C GLN A 206 -14.17 -19.77 25.98
N PRO A 207 -13.29 -19.32 26.88
CA PRO A 207 -13.11 -19.96 28.19
C PRO A 207 -14.26 -19.72 29.18
N SER A 208 -15.10 -18.70 28.94
CA SER A 208 -16.19 -18.31 29.85
C SER A 208 -17.31 -17.58 29.11
N ASP A 209 -18.44 -17.37 29.79
CA ASP A 209 -19.60 -16.68 29.21
C ASP A 209 -19.38 -15.18 28.96
N ASN A 210 -18.26 -14.60 29.42
CA ASN A 210 -18.01 -13.15 29.35
C ASN A 210 -16.79 -12.74 28.52
N ALA A 211 -15.97 -13.70 28.05
CA ALA A 211 -14.73 -13.39 27.34
C ALA A 211 -14.36 -14.42 26.28
N LEU A 212 -13.78 -13.94 25.18
CA LEU A 212 -12.97 -14.69 24.22
C LEU A 212 -11.49 -14.49 24.52
N ASN A 213 -10.71 -15.55 24.36
CA ASN A 213 -9.26 -15.48 24.43
C ASN A 213 -8.68 -15.79 23.05
N ALA A 214 -7.85 -14.89 22.53
CA ALA A 214 -7.01 -15.12 21.36
C ALA A 214 -5.55 -15.24 21.81
N THR A 215 -4.96 -16.42 21.66
CA THR A 215 -3.54 -16.66 21.96
C THR A 215 -2.74 -16.69 20.66
N ILE A 216 -1.74 -15.82 20.55
CA ILE A 216 -0.82 -15.76 19.40
C ILE A 216 0.56 -16.21 19.88
N ALA A 217 1.07 -17.29 19.30
CA ALA A 217 2.40 -17.82 19.57
C ALA A 217 3.34 -17.56 18.39
N ALA A 218 4.41 -16.82 18.59
CA ALA A 218 5.43 -16.58 17.55
C ALA A 218 6.77 -16.16 18.15
N PRO A 219 7.91 -16.53 17.52
CA PRO A 219 9.26 -16.20 18.01
C PRO A 219 9.61 -14.71 17.88
N THR A 220 9.02 -14.03 16.89
CA THR A 220 9.32 -12.63 16.56
C THR A 220 8.10 -11.73 16.60
N TYR A 221 8.33 -10.43 16.76
CA TYR A 221 7.29 -9.40 16.63
C TYR A 221 6.50 -9.53 15.32
N PHE A 222 7.16 -9.86 14.21
CA PHE A 222 6.54 -9.91 12.89
C PHE A 222 5.55 -11.06 12.76
N GLY A 223 5.90 -12.25 13.28
CA GLY A 223 4.96 -13.38 13.36
C GLY A 223 3.73 -13.03 14.21
N VAL A 224 3.94 -12.40 15.38
CA VAL A 224 2.82 -11.96 16.22
C VAL A 224 1.93 -10.97 15.48
N ARG A 225 2.52 -9.96 14.84
CA ARG A 225 1.78 -8.95 14.09
C ARG A 225 0.95 -9.60 12.97
N TYR A 226 1.48 -10.57 12.24
CA TYR A 226 0.70 -11.29 11.22
C TYR A 226 -0.43 -12.12 11.83
N GLY A 227 -0.24 -12.68 13.02
CA GLY A 227 -1.31 -13.28 13.81
C GLY A 227 -2.41 -12.28 14.18
N ILE A 228 -2.06 -11.03 14.54
CA ILE A 228 -3.03 -9.96 14.80
C ILE A 228 -3.78 -9.57 13.52
N GLU A 229 -3.10 -9.50 12.37
CA GLU A 229 -3.78 -9.23 11.10
C GLU A 229 -4.76 -10.35 10.76
N THR A 230 -4.36 -11.63 10.86
CA THR A 230 -5.27 -12.77 10.66
C THR A 230 -6.43 -12.76 11.66
N LEU A 231 -6.19 -12.43 12.93
CA LEU A 231 -7.23 -12.27 13.94
C LEU A 231 -8.25 -11.20 13.53
N SER A 232 -7.79 -10.08 12.96
CA SER A 232 -8.65 -8.99 12.49
C SER A 232 -9.63 -9.43 11.39
N GLN A 233 -9.22 -10.39 10.57
CA GLN A 233 -10.03 -10.91 9.47
C GLN A 233 -11.13 -11.85 9.94
N LEU A 234 -11.03 -12.38 11.15
CA LEU A 234 -12.05 -13.23 11.77
C LEU A 234 -13.13 -12.43 12.51
N ILE A 235 -13.09 -11.09 12.43
CA ILE A 235 -14.07 -10.17 12.98
C ILE A 235 -14.87 -9.54 11.84
N VAL A 236 -16.19 -9.60 11.93
CA VAL A 236 -17.14 -9.11 10.92
C VAL A 236 -18.26 -8.30 11.55
N PHE A 237 -18.98 -7.56 10.72
CA PHE A 237 -20.20 -6.88 11.11
C PHE A 237 -21.42 -7.66 10.59
N ASP A 238 -22.28 -8.11 11.50
CA ASP A 238 -23.56 -8.72 11.18
C ASP A 238 -24.63 -7.63 11.05
N ASP A 239 -24.90 -7.24 9.80
CA ASP A 239 -25.82 -6.15 9.47
C ASP A 239 -27.29 -6.49 9.75
N LEU A 240 -27.65 -7.78 9.76
CA LEU A 240 -29.00 -8.24 10.15
C LEU A 240 -29.29 -8.03 11.63
N ARG A 241 -28.26 -8.09 12.49
CA ARG A 241 -28.40 -7.94 13.95
C ARG A 241 -27.82 -6.62 14.46
N ASN A 242 -27.14 -5.85 13.61
CA ASN A 242 -26.35 -4.67 13.96
C ASN A 242 -25.31 -4.97 15.07
N LYS A 243 -24.52 -6.03 14.87
CA LYS A 243 -23.59 -6.57 15.88
C LYS A 243 -22.21 -6.85 15.30
N ILE A 244 -21.16 -6.57 16.07
CA ILE A 244 -19.82 -7.05 15.76
C ILE A 244 -19.70 -8.50 16.20
N GLN A 245 -19.31 -9.38 15.28
CA GLN A 245 -19.19 -10.80 15.52
C GLN A 245 -17.80 -11.31 15.18
N MET A 246 -17.37 -12.37 15.85
CA MET A 246 -16.10 -13.02 15.60
C MET A 246 -16.24 -14.54 15.64
N VAL A 247 -15.42 -15.25 14.87
CA VAL A 247 -15.30 -16.72 14.99
C VAL A 247 -14.98 -17.11 16.44
N ARG A 248 -15.81 -17.98 17.04
CA ARG A 248 -15.69 -18.37 18.46
C ARG A 248 -14.50 -19.29 18.73
N ASP A 249 -14.28 -20.25 17.84
CA ASP A 249 -13.25 -21.29 17.98
C ASP A 249 -12.42 -21.34 16.69
N ALA A 250 -11.11 -21.17 16.80
CA ALA A 250 -10.21 -21.28 15.66
C ALA A 250 -8.83 -21.77 16.09
N PHE A 251 -8.20 -22.62 15.27
CA PHE A 251 -6.81 -23.03 15.44
C PHE A 251 -6.10 -22.91 14.08
N ILE A 252 -5.11 -22.01 14.02
CA ILE A 252 -4.41 -21.64 12.79
C ILE A 252 -2.91 -21.74 13.04
N ILE A 253 -2.19 -22.43 12.15
CA ILE A 253 -0.72 -22.41 12.08
C ILE A 253 -0.36 -21.90 10.70
N ASP A 254 0.54 -20.92 10.64
CA ASP A 254 0.81 -20.22 9.40
C ASP A 254 2.24 -19.71 9.32
N LYS A 255 2.75 -19.63 8.09
CA LYS A 255 4.06 -19.06 7.74
C LYS A 255 4.12 -18.75 6.24
N PRO A 256 4.91 -17.74 5.82
CA PRO A 256 5.12 -17.49 4.41
C PRO A 256 6.02 -18.55 3.76
N VAL A 257 5.84 -18.77 2.45
CA VAL A 257 6.73 -19.59 1.61
C VAL A 257 8.02 -18.82 1.27
N TYR A 258 7.91 -17.52 0.98
CA TYR A 258 9.03 -16.66 0.57
C TYR A 258 9.25 -15.51 1.56
N SER A 259 10.50 -15.14 1.81
CA SER A 259 10.88 -14.11 2.78
C SER A 259 10.83 -12.68 2.23
N TYR A 260 10.84 -12.53 0.90
CA TYR A 260 10.72 -11.24 0.20
C TYR A 260 9.38 -11.15 -0.52
N ARG A 261 8.49 -10.24 -0.07
CA ARG A 261 7.16 -10.03 -0.64
C ARG A 261 6.93 -8.54 -0.86
N GLY A 262 7.27 -8.09 -2.07
CA GLY A 262 7.55 -6.69 -2.36
C GLY A 262 6.46 -5.92 -3.11
N ILE A 263 6.49 -4.60 -2.94
CA ILE A 263 6.00 -3.61 -3.91
C ILE A 263 7.13 -2.63 -4.18
N LEU A 264 7.47 -2.42 -5.46
CA LEU A 264 8.24 -1.27 -5.91
C LEU A 264 7.31 -0.10 -6.16
N LEU A 265 7.62 1.05 -5.56
CA LEU A 265 6.99 2.32 -5.90
C LEU A 265 8.05 3.32 -6.34
N ASP A 266 7.94 3.72 -7.60
CA ASP A 266 8.69 4.82 -8.15
C ASP A 266 8.08 6.15 -7.69
N THR A 267 8.95 7.02 -7.18
CA THR A 267 8.57 8.35 -6.69
C THR A 267 9.38 9.47 -7.33
N SER A 268 10.11 9.13 -8.39
CA SER A 268 10.94 10.04 -9.15
C SER A 268 10.29 10.47 -10.46
N ARG A 269 9.78 9.54 -11.28
CA ARG A 269 9.07 9.93 -12.53
C ARG A 269 7.89 10.84 -12.19
N ASN A 270 7.14 10.52 -11.15
CA ASN A 270 6.20 11.43 -10.50
C ASN A 270 6.34 11.38 -8.98
N PHE A 271 6.22 12.54 -8.34
CA PHE A 271 6.27 12.63 -6.88
C PHE A 271 5.02 12.03 -6.24
N ILE A 272 5.21 11.14 -5.26
CA ILE A 272 4.14 10.54 -4.46
C ILE A 272 4.16 11.11 -3.03
N ASP A 273 3.06 11.68 -2.57
CA ASP A 273 3.03 12.27 -1.24
C ASP A 273 3.15 11.21 -0.13
N LYS A 274 3.71 11.63 1.01
CA LYS A 274 3.91 10.78 2.19
C LYS A 274 2.62 10.10 2.65
N LYS A 275 1.48 10.79 2.62
CA LYS A 275 0.20 10.21 3.07
C LYS A 275 -0.19 9.01 2.20
N THR A 276 0.08 9.09 0.91
CA THR A 276 -0.15 8.00 -0.05
C THR A 276 0.84 6.86 0.17
N ILE A 277 2.12 7.14 0.42
CA ILE A 277 3.12 6.10 0.78
C ILE A 277 2.70 5.36 2.06
N LEU A 278 2.32 6.07 3.12
CA LEU A 278 1.86 5.47 4.37
C LEU A 278 0.61 4.60 4.14
N ARG A 279 -0.35 5.07 3.34
CA ARG A 279 -1.55 4.30 2.98
C ARG A 279 -1.22 3.01 2.19
N THR A 280 -0.24 3.08 1.28
CA THR A 280 0.28 1.89 0.58
C THR A 280 0.89 0.87 1.56
N ILE A 281 1.72 1.33 2.51
CA ILE A 281 2.34 0.47 3.53
C ILE A 281 1.29 -0.16 4.46
N GLU A 282 0.24 0.58 4.82
CA GLU A 282 -0.88 0.04 5.60
C GLU A 282 -1.55 -1.12 4.86
N ALA A 283 -1.88 -0.94 3.57
CA ALA A 283 -2.47 -1.98 2.74
C ALA A 283 -1.54 -3.19 2.53
N MET A 284 -0.23 -2.97 2.34
CA MET A 284 0.77 -4.05 2.35
C MET A 284 0.72 -4.87 3.63
N GLY A 285 0.60 -4.16 4.75
CA GLY A 285 0.43 -4.74 6.06
C GLY A 285 -0.81 -5.63 6.20
N MET A 286 -1.95 -5.17 5.70
CA MET A 286 -3.22 -5.90 5.70
C MET A 286 -3.14 -7.23 4.93
N THR A 287 -2.25 -7.29 3.94
CA THR A 287 -2.09 -8.44 3.05
C THR A 287 -0.80 -9.24 3.31
N LYS A 288 -0.06 -8.90 4.36
CA LYS A 288 1.21 -9.56 4.74
C LYS A 288 2.35 -9.46 3.71
N LEU A 289 2.31 -8.46 2.84
CA LEU A 289 3.50 -8.02 2.09
C LEU A 289 4.48 -7.37 3.09
N ASN A 290 5.78 -7.52 2.86
CA ASN A 290 6.79 -7.19 3.87
C ASN A 290 7.97 -6.36 3.36
N THR A 291 8.02 -6.00 2.07
CA THR A 291 9.06 -5.12 1.53
C THR A 291 8.46 -3.99 0.71
N PHE A 292 8.67 -2.75 1.13
CA PHE A 292 8.41 -1.56 0.34
C PHE A 292 9.72 -1.15 -0.32
N HIS A 293 9.89 -1.50 -1.58
CA HIS A 293 11.02 -1.10 -2.39
C HIS A 293 10.76 0.31 -2.91
N TRP A 294 11.55 1.26 -2.41
CA TRP A 294 11.38 2.67 -2.70
C TRP A 294 12.41 3.11 -3.74
N HIS A 295 11.97 3.12 -5.00
CA HIS A 295 12.68 3.73 -6.11
C HIS A 295 12.55 5.26 -6.00
N ILE A 296 13.49 5.87 -5.27
CA ILE A 296 13.36 7.25 -4.78
C ILE A 296 14.03 8.29 -5.68
N THR A 297 14.84 7.88 -6.65
CA THR A 297 15.54 8.76 -7.60
C THR A 297 15.58 8.15 -8.98
N ASP A 298 15.51 8.99 -10.02
CA ASP A 298 15.64 8.61 -11.42
C ASP A 298 16.17 9.84 -12.20
N SER A 299 16.35 9.73 -13.51
CA SER A 299 16.67 10.83 -14.43
C SER A 299 15.72 12.03 -14.32
N HIS A 300 14.45 11.77 -14.03
CA HIS A 300 13.36 12.74 -13.99
C HIS A 300 13.36 13.67 -12.77
N SER A 301 13.72 13.16 -11.58
CA SER A 301 13.82 13.98 -10.39
C SER A 301 14.69 13.37 -9.28
N PHE A 302 15.12 14.22 -8.35
CA PHE A 302 15.83 13.85 -7.13
C PHE A 302 15.08 14.39 -5.91
N PRO A 303 14.02 13.72 -5.43
CA PRO A 303 13.22 14.19 -4.30
C PRO A 303 13.87 13.90 -2.93
N TYR A 304 14.80 12.95 -2.84
CA TYR A 304 15.49 12.58 -1.59
C TYR A 304 16.36 13.74 -1.06
N VAL A 305 16.18 14.12 0.20
CA VAL A 305 16.99 15.17 0.84
C VAL A 305 18.19 14.55 1.55
N SER A 306 19.31 14.45 0.84
CA SER A 306 20.61 14.10 1.43
C SER A 306 21.11 15.21 2.36
N ARG A 307 21.43 14.86 3.61
CA ARG A 307 22.06 15.77 4.60
C ARG A 307 23.40 16.28 4.11
N SER A 308 24.20 15.39 3.54
CA SER A 308 25.56 15.67 3.10
C SER A 308 25.59 16.44 1.77
N LEU A 309 24.55 16.31 0.94
CA LEU A 309 24.49 16.86 -0.42
C LEU A 309 23.15 17.56 -0.71
N PRO A 310 22.82 18.66 -0.01
CA PRO A 310 21.53 19.34 -0.13
C PRO A 310 21.26 19.92 -1.53
N ASN A 311 22.30 20.10 -2.34
CA ASN A 311 22.14 20.57 -3.71
C ASN A 311 21.49 19.51 -4.62
N MET A 312 21.54 18.21 -4.28
CA MET A 312 20.91 17.17 -5.11
C MET A 312 19.40 17.41 -5.25
N SER A 313 18.67 17.52 -4.14
CA SER A 313 17.24 17.82 -4.19
C SER A 313 16.94 19.26 -4.56
N LYS A 314 17.80 20.23 -4.21
CA LYS A 314 17.63 21.63 -4.63
C LYS A 314 17.58 21.80 -6.15
N TYR A 315 18.38 21.03 -6.88
CA TYR A 315 18.42 21.07 -8.35
C TYR A 315 17.49 20.03 -8.97
N GLY A 316 17.26 18.89 -8.30
CA GLY A 316 16.59 17.75 -8.90
C GLY A 316 15.14 17.55 -8.52
N ALA A 317 14.63 18.13 -7.43
CA ALA A 317 13.24 17.97 -7.06
C ALA A 317 12.31 18.79 -7.96
N TYR A 318 11.14 18.26 -8.28
CA TYR A 318 10.12 18.97 -9.07
C TYR A 318 9.69 20.31 -8.48
N SER A 319 9.74 20.44 -7.15
CA SER A 319 9.50 21.70 -6.44
C SER A 319 10.03 21.61 -5.01
N GLN A 320 10.15 22.74 -4.33
CA GLN A 320 10.54 22.79 -2.91
C GLN A 320 9.64 21.95 -1.98
N LYS A 321 8.39 21.67 -2.36
CA LYS A 321 7.45 20.86 -1.56
C LYS A 321 7.42 19.38 -1.96
N LYS A 322 8.01 19.02 -3.11
CA LYS A 322 8.02 17.66 -3.65
C LYS A 322 9.37 17.00 -3.33
N ILE A 323 9.63 16.87 -2.03
CA ILE A 323 10.86 16.33 -1.46
C ILE A 323 10.52 15.36 -0.32
N TYR A 324 11.46 14.47 0.00
CA TYR A 324 11.39 13.59 1.17
C TYR A 324 12.50 13.97 2.14
N THR A 325 12.10 14.59 3.25
CA THR A 325 13.02 14.98 4.32
C THR A 325 13.42 13.78 5.17
N GLU A 326 14.49 13.92 5.97
CA GLU A 326 14.88 12.91 6.95
C GLU A 326 13.71 12.51 7.88
N GLU A 327 12.92 13.48 8.33
CA GLU A 327 11.76 13.19 9.20
C GLU A 327 10.65 12.45 8.44
N ASP A 328 10.46 12.73 7.14
CA ASP A 328 9.52 11.98 6.32
C ASP A 328 9.93 10.51 6.16
N ILE A 329 11.21 10.27 5.89
CA ILE A 329 11.76 8.93 5.73
C ILE A 329 11.69 8.18 7.06
N LYS A 330 12.06 8.82 8.17
CA LYS A 330 11.96 8.23 9.50
C LYS A 330 10.52 7.84 9.82
N ASP A 331 9.55 8.72 9.60
CA ASP A 331 8.13 8.41 9.81
C ASP A 331 7.65 7.24 8.93
N ILE A 332 8.09 7.18 7.66
CA ILE A 332 7.76 6.09 6.74
C ILE A 332 8.40 4.76 7.18
N VAL A 333 9.66 4.77 7.62
CA VAL A 333 10.37 3.59 8.14
C VAL A 333 9.73 3.09 9.43
N GLU A 334 9.40 3.98 10.37
CA GLU A 334 8.72 3.62 11.62
C GLU A 334 7.30 3.08 11.37
N PHE A 335 6.58 3.66 10.40
CA PHE A 335 5.26 3.17 10.00
C PHE A 335 5.35 1.84 9.25
N GLY A 336 6.40 1.63 8.44
CA GLY A 336 6.77 0.35 7.86
C GLY A 336 6.95 -0.70 8.94
N LEU A 337 7.78 -0.44 9.95
CA LEU A 337 7.99 -1.33 11.08
C LEU A 337 6.69 -1.67 11.82
N LEU A 338 5.85 -0.67 12.10
CA LEU A 338 4.54 -0.89 12.72
C LEU A 338 3.71 -1.87 11.89
N ASN A 339 3.78 -1.75 10.56
CA ASN A 339 3.08 -2.60 9.62
C ASN A 339 3.91 -3.80 9.13
N GLY A 340 4.97 -4.21 9.83
CA GLY A 340 5.77 -5.37 9.44
C GLY A 340 6.27 -5.32 7.98
N VAL A 341 6.59 -4.12 7.50
CA VAL A 341 7.11 -3.83 6.16
C VAL A 341 8.50 -3.19 6.30
N ARG A 342 9.53 -3.80 5.72
CA ARG A 342 10.85 -3.16 5.58
C ARG A 342 10.76 -2.09 4.49
N VAL A 343 11.45 -0.98 4.67
CA VAL A 343 11.61 0.05 3.63
C VAL A 343 13.00 -0.15 3.02
N LEU A 344 13.03 -0.63 1.79
CA LEU A 344 14.23 -0.91 1.02
C LEU A 344 14.51 0.28 0.09
N PRO A 345 15.56 1.08 0.33
CA PRO A 345 15.90 2.16 -0.57
C PRO A 345 16.60 1.63 -1.84
N GLU A 346 16.30 2.30 -2.95
CA GLU A 346 17.07 2.18 -4.19
C GLU A 346 17.75 3.50 -4.53
N PHE A 347 19.02 3.39 -4.91
CA PHE A 347 19.70 4.43 -5.68
C PHE A 347 20.16 3.81 -6.99
N ASP A 348 19.40 4.03 -8.06
CA ASP A 348 19.68 3.45 -9.37
C ASP A 348 20.90 4.13 -10.01
N ALA A 349 21.85 3.30 -10.45
CA ALA A 349 23.05 3.74 -11.13
C ALA A 349 23.66 2.61 -11.98
N PRO A 350 24.38 2.93 -13.07
CA PRO A 350 24.79 4.27 -13.51
C PRO A 350 23.84 4.93 -14.53
N ALA A 351 22.80 4.24 -15.00
CA ALA A 351 21.73 4.86 -15.80
C ALA A 351 20.75 5.58 -14.88
N HIS A 352 19.60 6.03 -15.41
CA HIS A 352 18.52 6.60 -14.60
C HIS A 352 18.98 7.74 -13.67
N VAL A 353 19.91 8.58 -14.17
CA VAL A 353 20.39 9.78 -13.47
C VAL A 353 20.33 11.00 -14.37
N GLY A 354 19.95 12.14 -13.82
CA GLY A 354 19.78 13.36 -14.61
C GLY A 354 19.61 14.58 -13.74
N GLU A 355 18.35 14.90 -13.43
CA GLU A 355 18.00 16.00 -12.53
C GLU A 355 18.71 15.87 -11.17
N GLY A 356 19.22 16.99 -10.65
CA GLY A 356 19.97 17.05 -9.40
C GLY A 356 21.48 17.00 -9.55
N TRP A 357 22.01 16.52 -10.68
CA TRP A 357 23.46 16.38 -10.87
C TRP A 357 24.15 17.62 -11.46
N GLN A 358 23.39 18.62 -11.92
CA GLN A 358 23.93 19.78 -12.65
C GLN A 358 24.88 20.64 -11.82
N TRP A 359 24.72 20.68 -10.49
CA TRP A 359 25.58 21.47 -9.61
C TRP A 359 26.94 20.81 -9.37
N VAL A 360 27.07 19.51 -9.60
CA VAL A 360 28.30 18.75 -9.35
C VAL A 360 29.44 19.24 -10.25
N GLY A 361 29.10 19.73 -11.44
CA GLY A 361 30.06 20.21 -12.42
C GLY A 361 30.64 19.09 -13.29
N ASP A 362 31.75 19.42 -13.96
CA ASP A 362 32.24 18.77 -15.17
C ASP A 362 32.12 17.24 -15.22
N ASN A 363 31.40 16.78 -16.24
CA ASN A 363 31.30 15.39 -16.68
C ASN A 363 30.93 14.38 -15.59
N ALA A 364 30.23 14.77 -14.51
CA ALA A 364 29.69 13.81 -13.53
C ALA A 364 28.59 12.94 -14.16
N THR A 365 27.74 13.56 -14.98
CA THR A 365 26.79 12.88 -15.87
C THR A 365 27.17 13.14 -17.33
N VAL A 366 26.76 12.24 -18.20
CA VAL A 366 26.82 12.35 -19.66
C VAL A 366 25.45 12.11 -20.25
N CYS A 367 25.22 12.68 -21.43
CA CYS A 367 23.97 12.54 -22.20
C CYS A 367 22.71 13.06 -21.52
N PHE A 368 22.84 13.86 -20.46
CA PHE A 368 21.69 14.43 -19.80
C PHE A 368 20.90 15.30 -20.80
N ARG A 369 19.64 14.93 -21.05
CA ARG A 369 18.76 15.54 -22.07
C ARG A 369 19.33 15.51 -23.50
N ALA A 370 20.10 14.47 -23.84
CA ALA A 370 20.61 14.29 -25.20
C ALA A 370 19.48 14.04 -26.21
N GLU A 371 19.60 14.62 -27.41
CA GLU A 371 18.62 14.49 -28.50
C GLU A 371 19.28 14.01 -29.81
N PRO A 372 18.58 13.20 -30.64
CA PRO A 372 17.29 12.58 -30.34
C PRO A 372 17.44 11.51 -29.25
N TRP A 373 16.61 11.56 -28.21
CA TRP A 373 16.77 10.74 -27.00
C TRP A 373 16.83 9.22 -27.29
N MET A 374 16.10 8.74 -28.29
CA MET A 374 16.06 7.33 -28.71
C MET A 374 17.42 6.73 -29.05
N ASN A 375 18.42 7.57 -29.37
CA ASN A 375 19.77 7.10 -29.66
C ASN A 375 20.60 6.81 -28.40
N TYR A 376 20.21 7.35 -27.25
CA TYR A 376 21.04 7.45 -26.06
C TYR A 376 20.38 6.87 -24.79
N CYS A 377 19.09 6.60 -24.79
CA CYS A 377 18.35 6.04 -23.66
C CYS A 377 17.05 5.35 -24.10
N VAL A 378 16.41 4.62 -23.19
CA VAL A 378 15.13 3.93 -23.40
C VAL A 378 13.93 4.89 -23.29
N GLU A 379 14.05 5.95 -22.48
CA GLU A 379 13.06 6.99 -22.32
C GLU A 379 13.69 8.36 -22.01
N PRO A 380 13.07 9.48 -22.42
CA PRO A 380 13.53 10.80 -22.05
C PRO A 380 13.17 11.17 -20.60
N PRO A 381 13.97 11.99 -19.90
CA PRO A 381 15.26 12.53 -20.36
C PRO A 381 16.37 11.47 -20.25
N CYS A 382 17.22 11.37 -21.27
CA CYS A 382 18.43 10.58 -21.14
C CYS A 382 19.34 11.12 -20.03
N GLY A 383 20.23 10.28 -19.52
CA GLY A 383 21.33 10.66 -18.65
C GLY A 383 21.97 9.45 -17.95
N GLN A 384 23.30 9.45 -17.85
CA GLN A 384 24.07 8.40 -17.15
C GLN A 384 25.23 9.00 -16.39
N LEU A 385 25.63 8.39 -15.28
CA LEU A 385 26.86 8.73 -14.58
C LEU A 385 28.06 8.46 -15.50
N ASN A 386 29.11 9.25 -15.33
CA ASN A 386 30.40 9.02 -15.95
C ASN A 386 31.30 8.17 -15.03
N PRO A 387 31.57 6.89 -15.35
CA PRO A 387 32.39 6.02 -14.51
C PRO A 387 33.86 6.45 -14.40
N THR A 388 34.31 7.37 -15.26
CA THR A 388 35.69 7.83 -15.30
C THR A 388 35.97 9.00 -14.35
N SER A 389 34.92 9.55 -13.71
CA SER A 389 35.00 10.67 -12.78
C SER A 389 35.12 10.19 -11.33
N ASP A 390 36.23 10.48 -10.65
CA ASP A 390 36.39 10.16 -9.23
C ASP A 390 35.39 10.91 -8.34
N ARG A 391 34.96 12.11 -8.78
CA ARG A 391 33.96 12.93 -8.08
C ARG A 391 32.62 12.22 -7.95
N VAL A 392 32.23 11.40 -8.93
CA VAL A 392 30.98 10.61 -8.87
C VAL A 392 31.03 9.66 -7.68
N TYR A 393 32.15 8.98 -7.45
CA TYR A 393 32.27 8.01 -6.35
C TYR A 393 32.32 8.68 -4.97
N GLU A 394 32.86 9.89 -4.86
CA GLU A 394 32.79 10.68 -3.60
C GLU A 394 31.34 11.05 -3.25
N ILE A 395 30.56 11.40 -4.28
CA ILE A 395 29.15 11.73 -4.13
C ILE A 395 28.34 10.48 -3.78
N LEU A 396 28.54 9.38 -4.51
CA LEU A 396 27.87 8.11 -4.23
C LEU A 396 28.13 7.64 -2.79
N GLU A 397 29.39 7.69 -2.32
CA GLU A 397 29.71 7.36 -0.92
C GLU A 397 28.91 8.21 0.08
N SER A 398 28.72 9.51 -0.21
CA SER A 398 27.98 10.42 0.64
C SER A 398 26.47 10.16 0.61
N ILE A 399 25.90 9.89 -0.57
CA ILE A 399 24.49 9.50 -0.72
C ILE A 399 24.23 8.19 0.03
N TYR A 400 25.08 7.17 -0.20
CA TYR A 400 24.94 5.86 0.44
C TYR A 400 25.05 5.95 1.96
N ARG A 401 25.98 6.77 2.48
CA ARG A 401 26.10 7.00 3.92
C ARG A 401 24.83 7.59 4.51
N ASP A 402 24.29 8.65 3.91
CA ASP A 402 23.04 9.25 4.38
C ASP A 402 21.87 8.23 4.30
N MET A 403 21.74 7.48 3.19
CA MET A 403 20.67 6.48 3.04
C MET A 403 20.82 5.31 4.03
N LEU A 404 22.03 4.83 4.29
CA LEU A 404 22.25 3.77 5.29
C LEU A 404 21.90 4.24 6.70
N GLU A 405 22.11 5.51 7.03
CA GLU A 405 21.70 6.11 8.30
C GLU A 405 20.18 6.27 8.42
N ASP A 406 19.52 6.70 7.34
CA ASP A 406 18.09 7.03 7.32
C ASP A 406 17.22 5.78 7.29
N PHE A 407 17.55 4.84 6.40
CA PHE A 407 16.75 3.65 6.15
C PHE A 407 17.17 2.45 7.01
N LYS A 408 18.44 2.42 7.46
CA LYS A 408 19.06 1.31 8.22
C LYS A 408 18.75 -0.09 7.63
N PRO A 409 18.91 -0.28 6.31
CA PRO A 409 18.35 -1.43 5.65
C PRO A 409 19.21 -2.70 5.88
N ASP A 410 18.62 -3.88 5.65
CA ASP A 410 19.33 -5.16 5.63
C ASP A 410 19.85 -5.55 4.23
N ILE A 411 19.32 -4.89 3.19
CA ILE A 411 19.67 -5.05 1.77
C ILE A 411 19.67 -3.64 1.14
N PHE A 412 20.45 -3.41 0.09
CA PHE A 412 20.42 -2.14 -0.66
C PHE A 412 20.19 -2.40 -2.14
N HIS A 413 19.31 -1.63 -2.80
CA HIS A 413 19.11 -1.76 -4.25
C HIS A 413 19.98 -0.73 -4.99
N MET A 414 20.79 -1.18 -5.95
CA MET A 414 21.69 -0.32 -6.74
C MET A 414 21.22 -0.11 -8.18
N GLY A 415 20.05 -0.64 -8.54
CA GLY A 415 19.48 -0.55 -9.87
C GLY A 415 20.30 -1.35 -10.88
N GLY A 416 20.92 -0.66 -11.82
CA GLY A 416 21.82 -1.29 -12.79
C GLY A 416 21.07 -1.90 -13.98
N ASP A 417 19.99 -1.25 -14.38
CA ASP A 417 19.22 -1.48 -15.58
C ASP A 417 19.57 -0.48 -16.70
N GLU A 418 19.20 -0.86 -17.92
CA GLU A 418 19.12 -0.02 -19.12
C GLU A 418 20.33 0.88 -19.47
N VAL A 419 21.53 0.57 -19.00
CA VAL A 419 22.76 1.27 -19.39
C VAL A 419 22.96 1.22 -20.90
N ASN A 420 22.95 2.41 -21.50
CA ASN A 420 23.10 2.64 -22.92
C ASN A 420 24.55 2.96 -23.29
N ILE A 421 25.15 2.10 -24.12
CA ILE A 421 26.53 2.22 -24.56
C ILE A 421 26.75 3.39 -25.51
N ASN A 422 25.75 3.74 -26.34
CA ASN A 422 25.87 4.88 -27.25
C ASN A 422 26.01 6.19 -26.47
N CYS A 423 25.34 6.31 -25.33
CA CYS A 423 25.54 7.44 -24.44
C CYS A 423 27.02 7.57 -24.01
N TRP A 424 27.59 6.53 -23.40
CA TRP A 424 29.00 6.58 -23.00
C TRP A 424 29.97 6.78 -24.18
N ASN A 425 29.71 6.13 -25.31
CA ASN A 425 30.54 6.26 -26.52
C ASN A 425 30.46 7.66 -27.16
N SER A 426 29.40 8.43 -26.89
CA SER A 426 29.30 9.82 -27.36
C SER A 426 30.23 10.78 -26.59
N SER A 427 30.64 10.42 -25.37
CA SER A 427 31.50 11.26 -24.52
C SER A 427 32.98 11.16 -24.94
N SER A 428 33.60 12.30 -25.27
CA SER A 428 35.05 12.35 -25.52
C SER A 428 35.86 11.93 -24.30
N VAL A 429 35.46 12.38 -23.10
CA VAL A 429 36.16 12.08 -21.85
C VAL A 429 36.19 10.58 -21.55
N ILE A 430 35.07 9.88 -21.76
CA ILE A 430 35.01 8.42 -21.58
C ILE A 430 35.86 7.72 -22.64
N ARG A 431 35.71 8.10 -23.91
CA ARG A 431 36.50 7.49 -24.99
C ARG A 431 38.00 7.67 -24.80
N ASP A 432 38.44 8.84 -24.36
CA ASP A 432 39.86 9.12 -24.15
C ASP A 432 40.40 8.37 -22.92
N TRP A 433 39.61 8.26 -21.84
CA TRP A 433 39.96 7.40 -20.71
C TRP A 433 40.11 5.93 -21.11
N MET A 434 39.17 5.40 -21.89
CA MET A 434 39.23 4.01 -22.38
C MET A 434 40.47 3.78 -23.26
N LYS A 435 40.77 4.71 -24.19
CA LYS A 435 41.98 4.64 -25.01
C LYS A 435 43.26 4.69 -24.18
N ASN A 436 43.31 5.53 -23.14
CA ASN A 436 44.45 5.60 -22.21
C ASN A 436 44.65 4.31 -21.40
N LYS A 437 43.60 3.49 -21.25
CA LYS A 437 43.66 2.14 -20.68
C LYS A 437 43.97 1.06 -21.73
N ASN A 438 44.27 1.44 -22.98
CA ASN A 438 44.41 0.56 -24.14
C ASN A 438 43.15 -0.28 -24.44
N TRP A 439 41.97 0.23 -24.09
CA TRP A 439 40.69 -0.40 -24.42
C TRP A 439 40.16 0.16 -25.74
N ASN A 440 39.72 -0.74 -26.63
CA ASN A 440 38.99 -0.35 -27.84
C ASN A 440 37.52 0.01 -27.49
N LEU A 441 36.84 0.72 -28.40
CA LEU A 441 35.46 1.19 -28.21
C LEU A 441 34.43 0.14 -28.66
N THR A 442 34.60 -1.09 -28.21
CA THR A 442 33.63 -2.18 -28.44
C THR A 442 32.67 -2.31 -27.27
N GLU A 443 31.49 -2.86 -27.52
CA GLU A 443 30.47 -3.13 -26.50
C GLU A 443 31.03 -3.89 -25.29
N SER A 444 31.81 -4.95 -25.50
CA SER A 444 32.46 -5.72 -24.43
C SER A 444 33.33 -4.85 -23.50
N ASN A 445 34.06 -3.86 -24.04
CA ASN A 445 34.85 -2.95 -23.22
C ASN A 445 34.01 -1.88 -22.52
N PHE A 446 32.87 -1.49 -23.06
CA PHE A 446 31.91 -0.66 -22.31
C PHE A 446 31.23 -1.45 -21.18
N ILE A 447 30.98 -2.75 -21.36
CA ILE A 447 30.58 -3.63 -20.26
C ILE A 447 31.68 -3.72 -19.20
N ASN A 448 32.96 -3.84 -19.59
CA ASN A 448 34.07 -3.78 -18.62
C ASN A 448 34.10 -2.44 -17.87
N LEU A 449 33.75 -1.33 -18.54
CA LEU A 449 33.61 -0.04 -17.87
C LEU A 449 32.45 -0.03 -16.86
N TRP A 450 31.34 -0.70 -17.19
CA TRP A 450 30.22 -0.89 -16.25
C TRP A 450 30.62 -1.76 -15.05
N ASP A 451 31.33 -2.87 -15.25
CA ASP A 451 31.90 -3.67 -14.16
C ASP A 451 32.79 -2.82 -13.23
N VAL A 452 33.69 -2.02 -13.80
CA VAL A 452 34.51 -1.06 -13.04
C VAL A 452 33.65 -0.07 -12.25
N PHE A 453 32.56 0.44 -12.85
CA PHE A 453 31.62 1.29 -12.13
C PHE A 453 31.00 0.57 -10.93
N GLN A 454 30.43 -0.61 -11.19
CA GLN A 454 29.66 -1.38 -10.22
C GLN A 454 30.52 -1.79 -9.02
N GLU A 455 31.73 -2.31 -9.25
CA GLU A 455 32.63 -2.71 -8.15
C GLU A 455 33.08 -1.48 -7.34
N ARG A 456 33.42 -0.36 -7.99
CA ARG A 456 33.78 0.87 -7.27
C ARG A 456 32.62 1.43 -6.47
N ALA A 457 31.40 1.42 -7.02
CA ALA A 457 30.19 1.86 -6.32
C ALA A 457 29.88 0.94 -5.12
N TYR A 458 30.04 -0.37 -5.27
CA TYR A 458 29.91 -1.35 -4.18
C TYR A 458 30.94 -1.08 -3.06
N GLU A 459 32.21 -0.84 -3.42
CA GLU A 459 33.23 -0.49 -2.44
C GLU A 459 32.91 0.82 -1.71
N LYS A 460 32.31 1.81 -2.39
CA LYS A 460 31.81 3.02 -1.73
C LYS A 460 30.66 2.74 -0.78
N LEU A 461 29.73 1.86 -1.13
CA LEU A 461 28.66 1.42 -0.24
C LEU A 461 29.22 0.70 1.00
N LYS A 462 30.20 -0.19 0.80
CA LYS A 462 30.90 -0.89 1.89
C LYS A 462 31.59 0.08 2.85
N LEU A 463 32.31 1.07 2.31
CA LEU A 463 32.96 2.12 3.10
C LEU A 463 31.93 2.95 3.89
N ALA A 464 30.83 3.34 3.23
CA ALA A 464 29.71 4.03 3.87
C ALA A 464 29.08 3.21 4.99
N ASN A 465 29.04 1.88 4.86
CA ASN A 465 28.56 0.93 5.86
C ASN A 465 29.62 0.53 6.91
N GLY A 466 30.61 1.39 7.17
CA GLY A 466 31.65 1.15 8.16
C GLY A 466 32.58 -0.04 7.84
N GLY A 467 32.79 -0.31 6.55
CA GLY A 467 33.63 -1.40 6.06
C GLY A 467 32.93 -2.77 6.00
N LYS A 468 31.62 -2.84 6.27
CA LYS A 468 30.85 -4.09 6.27
C LYS A 468 30.11 -4.25 4.95
N ASP A 469 30.15 -5.47 4.42
CA ASP A 469 29.35 -5.83 3.25
C ASP A 469 27.85 -5.81 3.60
N ILE A 470 27.03 -5.37 2.66
CA ILE A 470 25.57 -5.46 2.67
C ILE A 470 25.15 -6.19 1.37
N PRO A 471 24.17 -7.12 1.41
CA PRO A 471 23.61 -7.69 0.20
C PRO A 471 23.08 -6.58 -0.73
N VAL A 472 23.41 -6.67 -2.00
CA VAL A 472 22.98 -5.71 -3.02
C VAL A 472 22.05 -6.36 -4.02
N ILE A 473 20.96 -5.68 -4.37
CA ILE A 473 20.11 -6.08 -5.49
C ILE A 473 20.50 -5.28 -6.73
N VAL A 474 20.57 -5.96 -7.87
CA VAL A 474 20.66 -5.36 -9.21
C VAL A 474 19.64 -5.97 -10.15
N TRP A 475 19.16 -5.21 -11.13
CA TRP A 475 18.22 -5.68 -12.15
C TRP A 475 18.88 -6.64 -13.15
N THR A 476 18.05 -7.47 -13.80
CA THR A 476 18.48 -8.16 -15.02
C THR A 476 18.82 -7.14 -16.11
N SER A 477 20.04 -7.19 -16.64
CA SER A 477 20.53 -6.24 -17.64
C SER A 477 21.67 -6.82 -18.49
N GLY A 478 22.34 -5.98 -19.28
CA GLY A 478 23.56 -6.33 -19.99
C GLY A 478 24.66 -6.85 -19.06
N LEU A 479 24.79 -6.32 -17.85
CA LEU A 479 25.77 -6.75 -16.86
C LEU A 479 25.47 -8.15 -16.30
N THR A 480 24.19 -8.51 -16.17
CA THR A 480 23.75 -9.84 -15.72
C THR A 480 23.52 -10.83 -16.89
N SER A 481 23.98 -10.48 -18.10
CA SER A 481 23.88 -11.36 -19.27
C SER A 481 24.84 -12.55 -19.16
N LYS A 482 24.62 -13.59 -19.98
CA LYS A 482 25.43 -14.82 -19.94
C LYS A 482 26.94 -14.58 -20.07
N ALA A 483 27.35 -13.65 -20.93
CA ALA A 483 28.76 -13.35 -21.17
C ALA A 483 29.43 -12.61 -19.99
N ASN A 484 28.61 -11.97 -19.14
CA ASN A 484 29.04 -10.95 -18.19
C ASN A 484 28.84 -11.38 -16.73
N LEU A 485 28.10 -12.46 -16.45
CA LEU A 485 27.91 -12.99 -15.09
C LEU A 485 29.21 -13.26 -14.33
N LYS A 486 30.33 -13.50 -15.03
CA LYS A 486 31.67 -13.64 -14.43
C LYS A 486 32.13 -12.42 -13.60
N TYR A 487 31.53 -11.25 -13.82
CA TYR A 487 31.81 -10.02 -13.08
C TYR A 487 31.06 -9.94 -11.74
N LEU A 488 29.99 -10.73 -11.57
CA LEU A 488 29.12 -10.66 -10.41
C LEU A 488 29.35 -11.84 -9.47
N ASN A 489 29.49 -11.56 -8.18
CA ASN A 489 29.57 -12.59 -7.15
C ASN A 489 28.17 -12.92 -6.59
N PRO A 490 27.66 -14.15 -6.71
CA PRO A 490 26.33 -14.54 -6.22
C PRO A 490 26.16 -14.48 -4.70
N GLN A 491 27.25 -14.34 -3.93
CA GLN A 491 27.20 -14.09 -2.49
C GLN A 491 27.01 -12.60 -2.16
N LYS A 492 27.43 -11.70 -3.06
CA LYS A 492 27.27 -10.24 -2.91
C LYS A 492 25.95 -9.75 -3.51
N TYR A 493 25.57 -10.29 -4.68
CA TYR A 493 24.47 -9.80 -5.50
C TYR A 493 23.25 -10.72 -5.51
N ILE A 494 22.09 -10.11 -5.30
CA ILE A 494 20.75 -10.64 -5.57
C ILE A 494 20.30 -10.06 -6.90
N ILE A 495 19.63 -10.86 -7.74
CA ILE A 495 19.19 -10.41 -9.06
C ILE A 495 17.67 -10.25 -9.08
N GLN A 496 17.18 -9.04 -9.35
CA GLN A 496 15.76 -8.78 -9.58
C GLN A 496 15.43 -8.95 -11.06
N ILE A 497 14.53 -9.88 -11.36
CA ILE A 497 14.24 -10.34 -12.71
C ILE A 497 13.01 -9.62 -13.22
N TRP A 498 13.17 -8.82 -14.27
CA TRP A 498 12.04 -8.17 -14.94
C TRP A 498 11.76 -8.73 -16.34
N THR A 499 12.55 -9.66 -16.86
CA THR A 499 12.26 -10.40 -18.11
C THR A 499 10.93 -11.18 -18.03
N THR A 500 10.43 -11.72 -19.14
CA THR A 500 9.24 -12.59 -19.09
C THR A 500 9.46 -13.81 -18.19
N GLY A 501 8.38 -14.38 -17.64
CA GLY A 501 8.44 -15.60 -16.83
C GLY A 501 8.98 -16.84 -17.56
N THR A 502 9.08 -16.80 -18.89
CA THR A 502 9.62 -17.88 -19.73
C THR A 502 11.08 -17.68 -20.15
N ASP A 503 11.69 -16.54 -19.82
CA ASP A 503 13.04 -16.18 -20.27
C ASP A 503 14.12 -17.13 -19.72
N GLU A 504 14.99 -17.62 -20.60
CA GLU A 504 16.09 -18.53 -20.26
C GLU A 504 17.10 -17.92 -19.27
N THR A 505 17.12 -16.58 -19.15
CA THR A 505 17.90 -15.84 -18.15
C THR A 505 17.58 -16.30 -16.75
N ILE A 506 16.32 -16.64 -16.45
CA ILE A 506 15.92 -17.14 -15.12
C ILE A 506 16.70 -18.41 -14.78
N GLY A 507 16.67 -19.41 -15.67
CA GLY A 507 17.39 -20.67 -15.51
C GLY A 507 18.89 -20.48 -15.38
N ARG A 508 19.46 -19.59 -16.20
CA ARG A 508 20.89 -19.24 -16.16
C ARG A 508 21.31 -18.64 -14.81
N LEU A 509 20.53 -17.71 -14.25
CA LEU A 509 20.87 -17.04 -12.99
C LEU A 509 20.91 -18.02 -11.82
N VAL A 510 19.88 -18.86 -11.70
CA VAL A 510 19.83 -19.89 -10.65
C VAL A 510 20.88 -20.98 -10.87
N GLU A 511 21.17 -21.36 -12.12
CA GLU A 511 22.26 -22.28 -12.46
C GLU A 511 23.60 -21.77 -11.91
N ASN A 512 23.82 -20.45 -11.96
CA ASN A 512 25.01 -19.78 -11.44
C ASN A 512 24.88 -19.33 -9.96
N ASN A 513 23.92 -19.90 -9.22
CA ASN A 513 23.72 -19.76 -7.78
C ASN A 513 23.32 -18.34 -7.30
N PHE A 514 22.82 -17.49 -8.19
CA PHE A 514 22.28 -16.20 -7.77
C PHE A 514 20.94 -16.38 -7.04
N LYS A 515 20.77 -15.63 -5.95
CA LYS A 515 19.45 -15.42 -5.34
C LYS A 515 18.63 -14.50 -6.25
N VAL A 516 17.34 -14.79 -6.39
CA VAL A 516 16.47 -14.09 -7.35
C VAL A 516 15.18 -13.57 -6.71
N ILE A 517 14.74 -12.41 -7.20
CA ILE A 517 13.44 -11.79 -6.90
C ILE A 517 12.68 -11.68 -8.23
N PHE A 518 11.45 -12.19 -8.31
CA PHE A 518 10.66 -12.14 -9.53
C PHE A 518 9.82 -10.85 -9.62
N SER A 519 10.00 -10.12 -10.72
CA SER A 519 9.23 -8.94 -11.13
C SER A 519 8.94 -8.99 -12.63
N ASN A 520 8.72 -10.19 -13.18
CA ASN A 520 8.56 -10.40 -14.62
C ASN A 520 7.46 -9.53 -15.23
N TYR A 521 7.82 -8.69 -16.22
CA TYR A 521 6.94 -7.63 -16.72
C TYR A 521 5.63 -8.13 -17.32
N ASP A 522 5.60 -9.39 -17.77
CA ASP A 522 4.42 -9.97 -18.36
C ASP A 522 3.30 -10.23 -17.34
N ALA A 523 3.60 -10.23 -16.03
CA ALA A 523 2.62 -10.41 -14.96
C ALA A 523 2.67 -9.34 -13.85
N LEU A 524 3.85 -8.79 -13.51
CA LEU A 524 4.06 -8.04 -12.28
C LEU A 524 4.26 -6.53 -12.46
N TYR A 525 4.30 -6.03 -13.69
CA TYR A 525 4.31 -4.59 -13.99
C TYR A 525 2.88 -4.05 -13.96
N LEU A 526 2.54 -3.30 -12.91
CA LEU A 526 1.19 -2.81 -12.65
C LEU A 526 0.90 -1.46 -13.33
N ASP A 527 1.92 -0.83 -13.92
CA ASP A 527 1.85 0.35 -14.79
C ASP A 527 1.36 0.02 -16.22
N CYS A 528 1.37 -1.25 -16.64
CA CYS A 528 0.98 -1.63 -18.00
C CYS A 528 -0.51 -1.45 -18.32
N GLY A 529 -0.80 -1.15 -19.60
CA GLY A 529 -2.15 -1.21 -20.17
C GLY A 529 -2.87 0.13 -20.31
N PHE A 530 -2.18 1.25 -20.05
CA PHE A 530 -2.71 2.60 -20.23
C PHE A 530 -2.26 3.18 -21.58
N GLY A 531 -2.73 4.38 -21.92
CA GLY A 531 -2.33 5.07 -23.15
C GLY A 531 -0.82 5.32 -23.20
N ALA A 532 -0.23 5.47 -24.38
CA ALA A 532 1.18 5.84 -24.50
C ALA A 532 1.40 7.24 -23.88
N TRP A 533 2.49 7.41 -23.12
CA TRP A 533 2.88 8.73 -22.60
C TRP A 533 3.81 9.51 -23.56
N VAL A 534 4.50 8.80 -24.45
CA VAL A 534 5.17 9.35 -25.64
C VAL A 534 4.49 8.77 -26.89
N GLY A 535 4.05 9.64 -27.81
CA GLY A 535 3.42 9.23 -29.06
C GLY A 535 1.94 8.84 -28.90
N GLU A 536 1.48 7.87 -29.68
CA GLU A 536 0.09 7.41 -29.73
C GLU A 536 -0.02 5.92 -29.38
N GLY A 537 -1.22 5.45 -29.03
CA GLY A 537 -1.49 4.04 -28.73
C GLY A 537 -1.50 3.73 -27.23
N VAL A 538 -0.88 2.62 -26.84
CA VAL A 538 -0.78 2.13 -25.45
C VAL A 538 0.67 2.10 -24.99
N ASN A 539 0.91 2.12 -23.68
CA ASN A 539 2.24 2.00 -23.12
C ASN A 539 2.89 0.64 -23.43
N TRP A 540 4.22 0.58 -23.30
CA TRP A 540 5.07 -0.43 -23.94
C TRP A 540 4.78 -1.88 -23.51
N CYS A 541 4.33 -2.09 -22.27
CA CYS A 541 4.10 -3.41 -21.69
C CYS A 541 2.62 -3.82 -21.65
N ALA A 542 1.74 -3.11 -22.36
CA ALA A 542 0.33 -3.49 -22.52
C ALA A 542 0.17 -4.96 -22.96
N PRO A 543 -0.94 -5.65 -22.60
CA PRO A 543 -2.16 -5.13 -21.97
C PRO A 543 -2.05 -5.00 -20.44
N TYR A 544 -3.10 -4.44 -19.82
CA TYR A 544 -3.29 -4.38 -18.37
C TYR A 544 -3.19 -5.76 -17.73
N LYS A 545 -2.46 -5.87 -16.62
CA LYS A 545 -2.30 -7.15 -15.89
C LYS A 545 -3.43 -7.27 -14.88
N GLY A 546 -4.43 -8.12 -15.16
CA GLY A 546 -5.49 -8.44 -14.23
C GLY A 546 -5.00 -9.23 -13.02
N TRP A 547 -5.72 -9.17 -11.89
CA TRP A 547 -5.34 -9.85 -10.65
C TRP A 547 -5.22 -11.37 -10.83
N GLN A 548 -5.99 -11.97 -11.74
CA GLN A 548 -5.92 -13.37 -12.11
C GLN A 548 -4.54 -13.73 -12.66
N LYS A 549 -4.00 -12.90 -13.56
CA LYS A 549 -2.66 -13.12 -14.14
C LYS A 549 -1.56 -13.01 -13.08
N VAL A 550 -1.69 -12.03 -12.18
CA VAL A 550 -0.78 -11.87 -11.03
C VAL A 550 -0.85 -13.10 -10.11
N TYR A 551 -2.07 -13.58 -9.81
CA TYR A 551 -2.27 -14.74 -8.95
C TYR A 551 -1.67 -16.03 -9.54
N GLU A 552 -1.80 -16.24 -10.86
CA GLU A 552 -1.27 -17.43 -11.56
C GLU A 552 0.25 -17.40 -11.75
N ASN A 553 0.89 -16.25 -11.58
CA ASN A 553 2.34 -16.09 -11.76
C ASN A 553 3.12 -16.75 -10.61
N SER A 554 3.40 -18.05 -10.73
CA SER A 554 4.07 -18.86 -9.72
C SER A 554 5.59 -18.91 -9.93
N PRO A 555 6.41 -18.34 -9.01
CA PRO A 555 7.86 -18.47 -9.07
C PRO A 555 8.32 -19.94 -9.07
N MET A 556 7.62 -20.82 -8.33
CA MET A 556 7.95 -22.25 -8.29
C MET A 556 7.71 -22.92 -9.65
N ASN A 557 6.59 -22.62 -10.30
CA ASN A 557 6.24 -23.19 -11.61
C ASN A 557 7.17 -22.66 -12.71
N ILE A 558 7.49 -21.37 -12.68
CA ILE A 558 8.48 -20.77 -13.57
C ILE A 558 9.81 -21.53 -13.47
N LEU A 559 10.33 -21.71 -12.25
CA LEU A 559 11.58 -22.43 -12.04
C LEU A 559 11.51 -23.91 -12.45
N LYS A 560 10.36 -24.56 -12.21
CA LYS A 560 10.11 -25.94 -12.64
C LYS A 560 10.15 -26.08 -14.16
N GLN A 561 9.55 -25.16 -14.89
CA GLN A 561 9.54 -25.17 -16.37
C GLN A 561 10.93 -24.95 -16.94
N GLN A 562 11.77 -24.16 -16.28
CA GLN A 562 13.19 -23.98 -16.63
C GLN A 562 14.08 -25.19 -16.28
N GLY A 563 13.55 -26.21 -15.59
CA GLY A 563 14.30 -27.41 -15.21
C GLY A 563 15.15 -27.28 -13.93
N TYR A 564 14.98 -26.21 -13.15
CA TYR A 564 15.84 -25.89 -12.00
C TYR A 564 15.12 -25.97 -10.64
N LEU A 565 14.04 -26.75 -10.51
CA LEU A 565 13.25 -26.86 -9.28
C LEU A 565 14.08 -27.24 -8.03
N SER A 566 15.17 -27.99 -8.20
CA SER A 566 16.11 -28.33 -7.12
C SER A 566 16.77 -27.10 -6.48
N LYS A 567 16.81 -25.98 -7.20
CA LYS A 567 17.39 -24.70 -6.76
C LYS A 567 16.35 -23.70 -6.22
N LYS A 568 15.13 -24.15 -5.89
CA LYS A 568 14.06 -23.29 -5.35
C LYS A 568 14.43 -22.46 -4.12
N HIS A 569 15.44 -22.88 -3.34
CA HIS A 569 15.95 -22.14 -2.18
C HIS A 569 16.64 -20.82 -2.55
N LEU A 570 16.94 -20.59 -3.83
CA LEU A 570 17.48 -19.32 -4.34
C LEU A 570 16.38 -18.30 -4.64
N ILE A 571 15.10 -18.71 -4.67
CA ILE A 571 13.98 -17.77 -4.82
C ILE A 571 13.75 -17.08 -3.49
N LEU A 572 14.05 -15.78 -3.42
CA LEU A 572 13.73 -14.97 -2.24
C LEU A 572 12.25 -14.60 -2.19
N GLY A 573 11.63 -14.48 -3.36
CA GLY A 573 10.21 -14.22 -3.55
C GLY A 573 9.96 -13.39 -4.81
N GLY A 574 9.10 -12.37 -4.70
CA GLY A 574 8.74 -11.53 -5.84
C GLY A 574 8.21 -10.17 -5.43
N GLU A 575 8.01 -9.32 -6.42
CA GLU A 575 7.64 -7.93 -6.25
C GLU A 575 6.79 -7.42 -7.42
N ALA A 576 5.66 -6.81 -7.08
CA ALA A 576 4.86 -6.03 -8.02
C ALA A 576 5.50 -4.67 -8.20
N THR A 577 5.71 -4.25 -9.43
CA THR A 577 6.32 -2.96 -9.74
C THR A 577 5.26 -1.95 -10.17
N LEU A 578 5.38 -0.73 -9.65
CA LEU A 578 4.59 0.40 -10.10
C LEU A 578 5.53 1.54 -10.46
N TRP A 579 6.00 1.50 -11.71
CA TRP A 579 6.68 2.61 -12.37
C TRP A 579 5.72 3.79 -12.53
N SER A 580 6.25 5.01 -12.45
CA SER A 580 5.42 6.20 -12.23
C SER A 580 5.45 7.22 -13.36
N GLU A 581 5.81 6.84 -14.60
CA GLU A 581 5.67 7.70 -15.79
C GLU A 581 4.22 8.19 -15.95
N GLN A 582 3.25 7.34 -15.58
CA GLN A 582 1.80 7.60 -15.67
C GLN A 582 1.04 7.36 -14.35
N VAL A 583 1.73 7.52 -13.21
CA VAL A 583 1.16 7.31 -11.88
C VAL A 583 1.58 8.45 -10.97
N ASP A 584 0.62 9.06 -10.29
CA ASP A 584 0.88 9.96 -9.16
C ASP A 584 0.05 9.57 -7.92
N SER A 585 0.13 10.38 -6.88
CA SER A 585 -0.56 10.17 -5.60
C SER A 585 -2.08 9.91 -5.72
N THR A 586 -2.71 10.36 -6.80
CA THR A 586 -4.15 10.19 -7.03
C THR A 586 -4.52 8.80 -7.53
N SER A 587 -3.55 8.06 -8.08
CA SER A 587 -3.78 6.80 -8.81
C SER A 587 -3.09 5.59 -8.20
N VAL A 588 -2.12 5.78 -7.29
CA VAL A 588 -1.37 4.67 -6.65
C VAL A 588 -2.29 3.59 -6.09
N ASP A 589 -3.34 3.97 -5.36
CA ASP A 589 -4.24 3.00 -4.71
C ASP A 589 -4.93 2.07 -5.72
N SER A 590 -5.56 2.63 -6.75
CA SER A 590 -6.28 1.83 -7.76
C SER A 590 -5.33 1.08 -8.68
N ARG A 591 -4.07 1.52 -8.81
CA ARG A 591 -3.04 0.79 -9.54
C ARG A 591 -2.58 -0.43 -8.76
N LEU A 592 -2.25 -0.29 -7.48
CA LEU A 592 -1.75 -1.38 -6.66
C LEU A 592 -2.86 -2.35 -6.25
N TRP A 593 -4.00 -1.85 -5.79
CA TRP A 593 -4.98 -2.64 -5.08
C TRP A 593 -6.22 -2.90 -5.93
N PRO A 594 -6.75 -4.15 -5.96
CA PRO A 594 -6.33 -5.31 -5.16
C PRO A 594 -5.32 -6.24 -5.85
N ARG A 595 -4.68 -5.83 -6.97
CA ARG A 595 -3.75 -6.69 -7.72
C ARG A 595 -2.54 -7.14 -6.90
N SER A 596 -1.95 -6.25 -6.11
CA SER A 596 -0.87 -6.60 -5.19
C SER A 596 -1.31 -7.58 -4.10
N ALA A 597 -2.62 -7.65 -3.81
CA ALA A 597 -3.13 -8.67 -2.90
C ALA A 597 -3.06 -10.09 -3.50
N ALA A 598 -3.22 -10.21 -4.82
CA ALA A 598 -3.01 -11.46 -5.55
C ALA A 598 -1.56 -11.94 -5.41
N LEU A 599 -0.61 -11.02 -5.58
CA LEU A 599 0.82 -11.32 -5.39
C LEU A 599 1.08 -11.78 -3.95
N ALA A 600 0.48 -11.13 -2.97
CA ALA A 600 0.72 -11.46 -1.58
C ALA A 600 0.28 -12.89 -1.22
N GLU A 601 -0.88 -13.34 -1.68
CA GLU A 601 -1.29 -14.74 -1.45
C GLU A 601 -0.42 -15.72 -2.23
N ARG A 602 -0.04 -15.37 -3.46
CA ARG A 602 0.93 -16.15 -4.24
C ARG A 602 2.22 -16.33 -3.45
N LEU A 603 2.82 -15.26 -2.93
CA LEU A 603 4.10 -15.35 -2.24
C LEU A 603 4.00 -15.83 -0.78
N TRP A 604 2.85 -15.66 -0.14
CA TRP A 604 2.62 -16.19 1.20
C TRP A 604 2.43 -17.70 1.17
N GLY A 605 1.59 -18.22 0.26
CA GLY A 605 1.16 -19.62 0.28
C GLY A 605 1.59 -20.51 -0.89
N GLU A 606 2.06 -19.93 -2.00
CA GLU A 606 2.36 -20.62 -3.26
C GLU A 606 1.26 -21.67 -3.63
N PRO A 607 -0.03 -21.25 -3.68
CA PRO A 607 -1.15 -22.17 -3.84
C PRO A 607 -1.04 -22.95 -5.15
N GLN A 608 -1.38 -24.23 -5.09
CA GLN A 608 -1.47 -25.10 -6.28
C GLN A 608 -2.81 -24.92 -7.02
N SER A 609 -3.81 -24.34 -6.36
CA SER A 609 -5.08 -23.98 -6.96
C SER A 609 -4.98 -22.70 -7.79
N SER A 610 -5.84 -22.62 -8.80
CA SER A 610 -5.99 -21.46 -9.69
C SER A 610 -6.78 -20.32 -9.02
N TRP A 611 -6.68 -19.11 -9.58
CA TRP A 611 -7.35 -17.89 -9.12
C TRP A 611 -8.86 -18.06 -8.87
N VAL A 612 -9.54 -18.93 -9.63
CA VAL A 612 -10.99 -19.22 -9.47
C VAL A 612 -11.32 -19.67 -8.04
N HIS A 613 -10.43 -20.44 -7.40
CA HIS A 613 -10.63 -20.91 -6.03
C HIS A 613 -10.39 -19.82 -4.97
N ALA A 614 -9.83 -18.69 -5.37
CA ALA A 614 -9.52 -17.55 -4.53
C ALA A 614 -10.46 -16.36 -4.77
N GLU A 615 -11.23 -16.36 -5.87
CA GLU A 615 -12.08 -15.26 -6.33
C GLU A 615 -12.94 -14.66 -5.21
N HIS A 616 -13.75 -15.46 -4.53
CA HIS A 616 -14.64 -14.93 -3.49
C HIS A 616 -13.90 -14.33 -2.28
N ARG A 617 -12.71 -14.86 -1.95
CA ARG A 617 -11.87 -14.29 -0.89
C ARG A 617 -11.20 -13.01 -1.36
N MET A 618 -10.81 -12.93 -2.63
CA MET A 618 -10.26 -11.72 -3.23
C MET A 618 -11.30 -10.59 -3.23
N LEU A 619 -12.53 -10.88 -3.66
CA LEU A 619 -13.64 -9.91 -3.64
C LEU A 619 -13.91 -9.40 -2.21
N ASN A 620 -13.97 -10.30 -1.21
CA ASN A 620 -14.11 -9.90 0.19
C ASN A 620 -12.93 -9.04 0.69
N HIS A 621 -11.70 -9.43 0.34
CA HIS A 621 -10.51 -8.68 0.74
C HIS A 621 -10.43 -7.29 0.09
N ARG A 622 -10.89 -7.14 -1.16
CA ARG A 622 -11.05 -5.84 -1.82
C ARG A 622 -11.99 -4.93 -1.01
N GLU A 623 -13.14 -5.44 -0.58
CA GLU A 623 -14.05 -4.65 0.26
C GLU A 623 -13.45 -4.31 1.62
N ARG A 624 -12.61 -5.19 2.19
CA ARG A 624 -11.86 -4.91 3.42
C ARG A 624 -10.88 -3.75 3.24
N LEU A 625 -10.15 -3.70 2.12
CA LEU A 625 -9.27 -2.59 1.75
C LEU A 625 -10.07 -1.28 1.67
N VAL A 626 -11.20 -1.28 0.96
CA VAL A 626 -12.09 -0.11 0.83
C VAL A 626 -12.63 0.35 2.19
N LYS A 627 -13.14 -0.57 3.02
CA LYS A 627 -13.64 -0.27 4.38
C LYS A 627 -12.56 0.34 5.29
N ARG A 628 -11.28 0.10 5.02
CA ARG A 628 -10.14 0.69 5.73
C ARG A 628 -9.55 1.94 5.05
N GLY A 629 -10.19 2.45 4.00
CA GLY A 629 -9.83 3.72 3.37
C GLY A 629 -8.85 3.62 2.20
N ILE A 630 -8.60 2.42 1.68
CA ILE A 630 -7.81 2.20 0.46
C ILE A 630 -8.73 2.35 -0.75
N LEU A 631 -8.35 3.18 -1.73
CA LEU A 631 -9.13 3.36 -2.97
C LEU A 631 -8.85 2.22 -3.97
N ALA A 632 -9.10 0.98 -3.55
CA ALA A 632 -8.86 -0.21 -4.35
C ALA A 632 -9.80 -0.29 -5.56
N ASP A 633 -9.25 -0.67 -6.70
CA ASP A 633 -10.00 -0.80 -7.95
C ASP A 633 -11.13 -1.83 -7.82
N SER A 634 -12.20 -1.65 -8.60
CA SER A 634 -13.32 -2.57 -8.63
C SER A 634 -12.98 -3.77 -9.50
N LEU A 635 -13.25 -4.98 -9.01
CA LEU A 635 -13.00 -6.22 -9.76
C LEU A 635 -14.22 -6.66 -10.57
N GLU A 636 -15.39 -6.62 -9.92
CA GLU A 636 -16.65 -7.16 -10.41
C GLU A 636 -17.82 -6.32 -9.89
N PRO A 637 -19.01 -6.43 -10.51
CA PRO A 637 -20.24 -5.93 -9.90
C PRO A 637 -20.42 -6.50 -8.48
N GLU A 638 -20.81 -5.66 -7.52
CA GLU A 638 -21.09 -6.10 -6.14
C GLU A 638 -22.16 -7.21 -6.09
N TRP A 639 -23.02 -7.26 -7.11
CA TRP A 639 -23.97 -8.35 -7.29
C TRP A 639 -23.29 -9.72 -7.35
N CYS A 640 -22.11 -9.86 -7.96
CA CYS A 640 -21.37 -11.12 -8.01
C CYS A 640 -20.88 -11.55 -6.62
N LEU A 641 -20.35 -10.62 -5.82
CA LEU A 641 -20.01 -10.84 -4.42
C LEU A 641 -21.22 -11.33 -3.59
N GLN A 642 -22.39 -10.75 -3.85
CA GLN A 642 -23.64 -11.09 -3.17
C GLN A 642 -24.38 -12.30 -3.75
N ASN A 643 -23.96 -12.86 -4.88
CA ASN A 643 -24.61 -13.99 -5.56
C ASN A 643 -23.54 -14.97 -6.06
N GLN A 644 -22.77 -15.51 -5.12
CA GLN A 644 -21.62 -16.36 -5.42
C GLN A 644 -21.97 -17.55 -6.32
N GLY A 645 -21.13 -17.80 -7.33
CA GLY A 645 -21.33 -18.84 -8.36
C GLY A 645 -22.33 -18.52 -9.47
N HIS A 646 -22.74 -17.26 -9.63
CA HIS A 646 -23.56 -16.81 -10.77
C HIS A 646 -22.80 -15.98 -11.82
N CYS A 647 -21.58 -15.55 -11.51
CA CYS A 647 -20.72 -14.80 -12.43
C CYS A 647 -19.57 -15.69 -12.88
N TYR A 648 -19.75 -16.44 -13.97
CA TYR A 648 -18.73 -17.31 -14.55
C TYR A 648 -18.85 -17.29 -16.08
N LEU A 649 -17.77 -17.65 -16.78
CA LEU A 649 -17.73 -17.82 -18.23
C LEU A 649 -17.82 -19.28 -18.65
#